data_AF-S1PEV4-F1
#
_entry.id   AF-S1PEV4-F1
#
_cell.length_a   1.000
_cell.length_b   1.000
_cell.length_c   1.000
_cell.angle_alpha   90.00
_cell.angle_beta   90.00
_cell.angle_gamma   90.00
#
_symmetry.space_group_name_H-M   'P 1'
#
loop_
_entity.id
_entity.type
_entity.pdbx_description
1 polymer ?
#
loop_
_entity_poly.entity_id
_entity_poly.type
_entity_poly.pdbx_seq_one_letter_code
_entity_poly.pdbx_strand_id
1 'polypeptide(L)'
;MTPVKVWQERVEIPTYETGPQDIHPMFLENRVYQGSSGAVYPYGVTDTLSEQKTLKSWQAVWLENDYIKVMILPELGGRVHRAWDKVKQRDFVYHNEVIKPALVGLLGPWISGGIEFNWPQHHRPTTFMPVDFTLEAHDDGAQTVWVGETEPMHGLQVMTGFTLRPDRAALEIASRVYNGNATPRHFLWWANPAVKGGEGHQSVFPPDVTAVFDHGKRAVSAFPIATGTYYKVDYSAGVDISRYKNVPVPTSYMAEKSQYDFVGAWCHDEDGGLLHVANHHIAPGKKQWSWGHSEFGQAWDKSLTDNNGPYIELMTGIFADNQPDFTWLDAYEEKRFEQYFLPYHSLGMVQNASRDAVIKLQRSERGIEWGLYAISPLNGYRLAIREIGKCNALLDDAVALTPATAIQGVLHGINPERLTIELSDADGNIVLSYHEHQSQALPLPDVAKAPLAAQDITSTDEAWFIGQHLEQYHHASRSPFDYYLRGVALDPLDYRCNLALAMLEYNRADFPQAVAYATQALKRAHALNKNPQCGQASLIRASAYERQGQYQQAEEDFWRAVWSGNSKAGGYYGLARLAARNGNFDAGLDFCQQSLRACPTNQEVLCLHNLLLVLSGRQDNARLQREKLLRDYPLNATLWWLNWFDGRSESALVQWRGLCQGRDVNALMTAGQLINWGMPALAADMLNALDCQRTLPLYLQASLLPKAERGELVVKAIDAFPQFVRFPNTLEEVAALESIEECWFARHLLACFYYNKRSYGKAIALWQRCVEMSPEFADGWRGLAIHAWNKQHDYELAARYLDNAYQLAPQDARLLFERDLLDKLSGVTPEKRLARLENNLEIALKRDDMTAELLNLWHLTGQADKAADILATRKFHPWEGGEGKVTSQFILNQLLRAWQHLDDREPQQASELLHAALHYPENLSEGRLPGQTDNDIWFWQAVCANAQGDETEATCCLRLAATGDRTINIHSYYNDQPVDYLFWQGMALRLLGEQHTAQQLFSEMKQWAKEMAKTSIEADFFAVSQPDLLSLYSDLQQQHKEKCLMVAMLAAAGLGEVAHYESARAELMAINPAWPKAALFTTVMPFIFSYVH
;
A
#
# COMPACT_ATOMS: atom_id res chain seq x y z
N MET A 1 -35.98 4.92 24.11
CA MET A 1 -34.61 4.55 23.71
C MET A 1 -33.73 5.77 23.89
N THR A 2 -32.49 5.59 24.34
CA THR A 2 -31.56 6.71 24.54
C THR A 2 -31.03 7.13 23.16
N PRO A 3 -31.11 8.42 22.76
CA PRO A 3 -30.50 8.86 21.51
C PRO A 3 -28.98 8.66 21.57
N VAL A 4 -28.37 8.43 20.41
CA VAL A 4 -26.94 8.25 20.30
C VAL A 4 -26.24 9.55 20.68
N LYS A 5 -25.16 9.44 21.45
CA LYS A 5 -24.33 10.59 21.83
C LYS A 5 -23.18 10.72 20.84
N VAL A 6 -22.90 11.96 20.43
CA VAL A 6 -21.72 12.32 19.67
C VAL A 6 -21.06 13.55 20.30
N TRP A 7 -19.73 13.52 20.47
CA TRP A 7 -18.99 14.69 20.98
C TRP A 7 -17.55 14.70 20.49
N GLN A 8 -16.93 15.87 20.59
CA GLN A 8 -15.52 16.10 20.29
C GLN A 8 -14.76 16.28 21.60
N GLU A 9 -13.56 15.70 21.69
CA GLU A 9 -12.74 15.75 22.90
C GLU A 9 -11.26 15.80 22.52
N ARG A 10 -10.45 16.58 23.26
CA ARG A 10 -9.00 16.49 23.19
C ARG A 10 -8.54 15.40 24.16
N VAL A 11 -7.94 14.34 23.61
CA VAL A 11 -7.44 13.20 24.38
C VAL A 11 -5.92 13.19 24.35
N GLU A 12 -5.30 12.89 25.48
CA GLU A 12 -3.86 12.76 25.58
C GLU A 12 -3.46 11.29 25.41
N ILE A 13 -2.69 10.99 24.36
CA ILE A 13 -2.22 9.64 24.06
C ILE A 13 -0.69 9.67 23.99
N PRO A 14 0.02 8.80 24.72
CA PRO A 14 1.46 8.63 24.54
C PRO A 14 1.78 8.38 23.06
N THR A 15 2.76 9.09 22.52
CA THR A 15 3.07 9.10 21.10
C THR A 15 4.58 9.07 20.88
N TYR A 16 5.03 8.21 19.97
CA TYR A 16 6.36 8.28 19.37
C TYR A 16 6.23 9.08 18.07
N GLU A 17 7.00 10.17 17.94
CA GLU A 17 6.87 11.06 16.79
C GLU A 17 7.62 10.55 15.56
N THR A 18 7.27 11.07 14.39
CA THR A 18 7.96 10.79 13.13
C THR A 18 9.01 11.85 12.87
N GLY A 19 10.01 11.55 12.03
CA GLY A 19 10.89 12.57 11.47
C GLY A 19 10.17 13.52 10.50
N PRO A 20 10.89 14.53 9.98
CA PRO A 20 10.36 15.42 8.95
C PRO A 20 10.12 14.67 7.63
N GLN A 21 9.20 15.18 6.82
CA GLN A 21 9.04 14.73 5.43
C GLN A 21 10.28 15.10 4.63
N ASP A 22 10.75 14.16 3.82
CA ASP A 22 11.81 14.39 2.86
C ASP A 22 11.35 15.40 1.81
N ILE A 23 12.11 16.49 1.68
CA ILE A 23 11.84 17.57 0.72
C ILE A 23 12.19 17.15 -0.71
N HIS A 24 12.97 16.10 -0.89
CA HIS A 24 13.41 15.61 -2.17
C HIS A 24 12.34 14.71 -2.82
N PRO A 25 12.02 14.89 -4.11
CA PRO A 25 11.08 14.01 -4.80
C PRO A 25 11.67 12.60 -4.98
N MET A 26 10.84 11.58 -4.78
CA MET A 26 11.20 10.17 -5.06
C MET A 26 10.51 9.68 -6.33
N PHE A 27 11.31 9.38 -7.37
CA PHE A 27 10.82 8.84 -8.64
C PHE A 27 10.97 7.33 -8.66
N LEU A 28 10.03 6.63 -8.02
CA LEU A 28 10.08 5.19 -7.76
C LEU A 28 9.34 4.41 -8.87
N GLU A 29 9.85 4.45 -10.11
CA GLU A 29 9.15 3.86 -11.27
C GLU A 29 8.97 2.34 -11.20
N ASN A 30 9.89 1.64 -10.52
CA ASN A 30 9.96 0.18 -10.48
C ASN A 30 9.76 -0.40 -9.07
N ARG A 31 9.51 0.44 -8.06
CA ARG A 31 9.33 -0.03 -6.68
C ARG A 31 8.05 -0.82 -6.59
N VAL A 32 8.13 -2.01 -6.01
CA VAL A 32 6.99 -2.88 -5.73
C VAL A 32 6.54 -2.67 -4.29
N TYR A 33 5.25 -2.44 -4.07
CA TYR A 33 4.66 -2.31 -2.74
C TYR A 33 3.32 -3.02 -2.69
N GLN A 34 3.23 -4.05 -1.85
CA GLN A 34 2.05 -4.90 -1.68
C GLN A 34 1.48 -5.44 -3.02
N GLY A 35 2.39 -5.84 -3.93
CA GLY A 35 2.12 -6.36 -5.28
C GLY A 35 1.84 -5.31 -6.35
N SER A 36 1.80 -4.02 -5.98
CA SER A 36 1.46 -2.90 -6.85
C SER A 36 2.61 -1.88 -6.90
N SER A 37 2.41 -0.72 -7.51
CA SER A 37 3.41 0.35 -7.58
C SER A 37 3.63 0.98 -6.20
N GLY A 38 4.88 0.99 -5.73
CA GLY A 38 5.31 1.70 -4.53
C GLY A 38 5.63 3.17 -4.77
N ALA A 39 5.08 3.78 -5.83
CA ALA A 39 5.24 5.21 -6.11
C ALA A 39 4.63 6.05 -4.98
N VAL A 40 5.35 7.10 -4.59
CA VAL A 40 4.99 7.98 -3.46
C VAL A 40 4.68 9.40 -3.92
N TYR A 41 5.05 9.76 -5.15
CA TYR A 41 4.73 11.05 -5.75
C TYR A 41 3.20 11.23 -5.80
N PRO A 42 2.64 12.37 -5.32
CA PRO A 42 3.30 13.66 -5.13
C PRO A 42 3.75 13.99 -3.70
N TYR A 43 3.85 13.01 -2.80
CA TYR A 43 4.19 13.27 -1.41
C TYR A 43 5.68 13.19 -1.11
N GLY A 44 6.11 13.94 -0.09
CA GLY A 44 7.35 13.66 0.63
C GLY A 44 7.20 12.41 1.50
N VAL A 45 8.26 11.60 1.60
CA VAL A 45 8.29 10.37 2.41
C VAL A 45 8.90 10.66 3.78
N THR A 46 8.50 9.92 4.81
CA THR A 46 9.14 9.98 6.13
C THR A 46 9.76 8.63 6.44
N ASP A 47 11.09 8.56 6.48
CA ASP A 47 11.85 7.32 6.67
C ASP A 47 12.69 7.31 7.95
N THR A 48 12.35 8.19 8.89
CA THR A 48 12.95 8.26 10.23
C THR A 48 11.86 8.34 11.29
N LEU A 49 12.08 7.67 12.42
CA LEU A 49 11.15 7.60 13.55
C LEU A 49 11.87 8.03 14.84
N SER A 50 11.14 8.68 15.74
CA SER A 50 11.66 9.09 17.04
C SER A 50 11.42 8.02 18.09
N GLU A 51 12.45 7.73 18.90
CA GLU A 51 12.35 6.88 20.08
C GLU A 51 11.86 7.64 21.33
N GLN A 52 11.60 8.94 21.20
CA GLN A 52 11.10 9.75 22.30
C GLN A 52 9.59 9.64 22.39
N LYS A 53 9.13 8.99 23.47
CA LYS A 53 7.72 8.97 23.85
C LYS A 53 7.32 10.27 24.53
N THR A 54 6.36 10.97 23.95
CA THR A 54 5.79 12.21 24.49
C THR A 54 4.29 12.08 24.67
N LEU A 55 3.70 12.85 25.58
CA LEU A 55 2.25 12.92 25.70
C LEU A 55 1.73 13.95 24.68
N LYS A 56 0.91 13.50 23.74
CA LYS A 56 0.38 14.35 22.66
C LYS A 56 -1.14 14.42 22.74
N SER A 57 -1.66 15.63 22.57
CA SER A 57 -3.10 15.89 22.53
C SER A 57 -3.63 15.71 21.12
N TRP A 58 -4.59 14.80 20.95
CA TRP A 58 -5.26 14.47 19.70
C TRP A 58 -6.74 14.86 19.73
N GLN A 59 -7.29 15.30 18.60
CA GLN A 59 -8.72 15.52 18.42
C GLN A 59 -9.42 14.18 18.22
N ALA A 60 -10.19 13.75 19.22
CA ALA A 60 -11.08 12.61 19.13
C ALA A 60 -12.51 13.03 18.80
N VAL A 61 -13.21 12.17 18.07
CA VAL A 61 -14.66 12.23 17.90
C VAL A 61 -15.24 10.92 18.40
N TRP A 62 -16.16 11.00 19.36
CA TRP A 62 -16.77 9.84 19.98
C TRP A 62 -18.21 9.64 19.52
N LEU A 63 -18.59 8.37 19.34
CA LEU A 63 -19.97 7.93 19.18
C LEU A 63 -20.29 6.92 20.28
N GLU A 64 -21.45 7.03 20.92
CA GLU A 64 -21.87 6.12 21.98
C GLU A 64 -23.37 5.85 21.97
N ASN A 65 -23.76 4.56 22.04
CA ASN A 65 -25.11 4.12 22.34
C ASN A 65 -25.12 3.18 23.57
N ASP A 66 -26.22 2.48 23.82
CA ASP A 66 -26.35 1.60 24.99
C ASP A 66 -25.41 0.37 24.92
N TYR A 67 -24.94 -0.02 23.73
CA TYR A 67 -24.22 -1.26 23.46
C TYR A 67 -22.74 -1.06 23.15
N ILE A 68 -22.38 -0.02 22.40
CA ILE A 68 -21.00 0.21 21.94
C ILE A 68 -20.58 1.67 22.07
N LYS A 69 -19.27 1.86 22.21
CA LYS A 69 -18.61 3.18 22.23
C LYS A 69 -17.44 3.19 21.24
N VAL A 70 -17.39 4.16 20.34
CA VAL A 70 -16.44 4.24 19.22
C VAL A 70 -15.67 5.54 19.27
N MET A 71 -14.35 5.46 19.07
CA MET A 71 -13.44 6.60 18.98
C MET A 71 -12.87 6.71 17.57
N ILE A 72 -13.03 7.88 16.95
CA ILE A 72 -12.45 8.21 15.65
C ILE A 72 -11.36 9.28 15.87
N LEU A 73 -10.23 9.14 15.16
CA LEU A 73 -9.12 10.12 15.19
C LEU A 73 -8.94 10.77 13.81
N PRO A 74 -9.61 11.89 13.51
CA PRO A 74 -9.45 12.62 12.24
C PRO A 74 -8.01 13.03 11.93
N GLU A 75 -7.20 13.33 12.95
CA GLU A 75 -5.79 13.71 12.77
C GLU A 75 -4.88 12.53 12.36
N LEU A 76 -5.35 11.28 12.49
CA LEU A 76 -4.65 10.04 12.11
C LEU A 76 -5.45 9.28 11.05
N GLY A 77 -5.69 9.97 9.94
CA GLY A 77 -6.42 9.46 8.81
C GLY A 77 -7.93 9.27 9.02
N GLY A 78 -8.50 9.66 10.15
CA GLY A 78 -9.92 9.38 10.43
C GLY A 78 -10.20 7.91 10.69
N ARG A 79 -9.18 7.16 11.15
CA ARG A 79 -9.34 5.77 11.57
C ARG A 79 -10.30 5.64 12.74
N VAL A 80 -10.96 4.49 12.83
CA VAL A 80 -11.59 4.06 14.08
C VAL A 80 -10.47 3.60 14.99
N HIS A 81 -10.07 4.41 15.96
CA HIS A 81 -8.96 4.08 16.85
C HIS A 81 -9.36 3.05 17.91
N ARG A 82 -10.63 3.09 18.36
CA ARG A 82 -11.16 2.19 19.38
C ARG A 82 -12.63 1.88 19.13
N ALA A 83 -13.03 0.62 19.31
CA ALA A 83 -14.43 0.23 19.37
C ALA A 83 -14.66 -0.73 20.55
N TRP A 84 -15.41 -0.24 21.55
CA TRP A 84 -15.62 -0.87 22.84
C TRP A 84 -17.02 -1.48 22.92
N ASP A 85 -17.08 -2.75 23.31
CA ASP A 85 -18.29 -3.50 23.63
C ASP A 85 -18.66 -3.24 25.10
N LYS A 86 -19.74 -2.50 25.34
CA LYS A 86 -20.24 -2.16 26.68
C LYS A 86 -20.94 -3.35 27.36
N VAL A 87 -21.31 -4.39 26.62
CA VAL A 87 -22.00 -5.57 27.16
C VAL A 87 -20.97 -6.51 27.78
N LYS A 88 -19.89 -6.80 27.05
CA LYS A 88 -18.79 -7.66 27.55
C LYS A 88 -17.64 -6.90 28.22
N GLN A 89 -17.64 -5.57 28.19
CA GLN A 89 -16.59 -4.72 28.76
C GLN A 89 -15.20 -5.08 28.19
N ARG A 90 -15.12 -5.07 26.85
CA ARG A 90 -13.87 -5.35 26.11
C ARG A 90 -13.78 -4.56 24.81
N ASP A 91 -12.58 -4.41 24.28
CA ASP A 91 -12.33 -3.86 22.95
C ASP A 91 -12.55 -4.96 21.90
N PHE A 92 -13.60 -4.84 21.08
CA PHE A 92 -13.87 -5.82 20.01
C PHE A 92 -13.11 -5.49 18.72
N VAL A 93 -12.64 -4.24 18.60
CA VAL A 93 -11.56 -3.83 17.70
C VAL A 93 -10.35 -3.55 18.57
N TYR A 94 -9.22 -4.19 18.27
CA TYR A 94 -7.99 -4.07 19.04
C TYR A 94 -7.54 -2.60 19.17
N HIS A 95 -7.35 -2.16 20.41
CA HIS A 95 -6.98 -0.79 20.75
C HIS A 95 -5.53 -0.77 21.27
N ASN A 96 -4.72 0.09 20.67
CA ASN A 96 -3.35 0.35 21.08
C ASN A 96 -3.31 1.62 21.93
N GLU A 97 -2.78 1.53 23.16
CA GLU A 97 -2.76 2.65 24.12
C GLU A 97 -1.69 3.70 23.80
N VAL A 98 -0.85 3.45 22.80
CA VAL A 98 0.21 4.34 22.33
C VAL A 98 0.10 4.53 20.81
N ILE A 99 0.34 5.75 20.34
CA ILE A 99 0.56 6.03 18.92
C ILE A 99 2.03 5.79 18.62
N LYS A 100 2.36 4.58 18.15
CA LYS A 100 3.73 4.15 17.89
C LYS A 100 3.90 3.77 16.41
N PRO A 101 4.32 4.72 15.56
CA PRO A 101 4.48 4.46 14.14
C PRO A 101 5.66 3.53 13.86
N ALA A 102 5.51 2.67 12.87
CA ALA A 102 6.59 1.91 12.23
C ALA A 102 6.63 2.23 10.73
N LEU A 103 7.74 1.86 10.06
CA LEU A 103 7.93 2.06 8.62
C LEU A 103 7.20 0.95 7.83
N VAL A 104 5.87 1.02 7.81
CA VAL A 104 5.00 0.07 7.09
C VAL A 104 4.23 0.77 5.98
N GLY A 105 3.73 1.99 6.23
CA GLY A 105 2.86 2.72 5.30
C GLY A 105 3.56 3.13 4.01
N LEU A 106 2.79 3.48 2.97
CA LEU A 106 3.36 3.83 1.66
C LEU A 106 4.34 5.01 1.75
N LEU A 107 4.04 6.00 2.61
CA LEU A 107 4.89 7.17 2.91
C LEU A 107 5.77 6.98 4.15
N GLY A 108 5.84 5.76 4.71
CA GLY A 108 6.62 5.39 5.89
C GLY A 108 5.75 5.18 7.14
N PRO A 109 5.35 6.23 7.85
CA PRO A 109 4.67 6.09 9.13
C PRO A 109 3.31 5.39 9.01
N TRP A 110 3.14 4.35 9.82
CA TRP A 110 1.89 3.62 9.98
C TRP A 110 1.79 3.07 11.40
N ILE A 111 0.56 2.97 11.94
CA ILE A 111 0.29 2.52 13.30
C ILE A 111 -0.68 1.34 13.32
N SER A 112 -0.44 0.40 14.23
CA SER A 112 -1.29 -0.77 14.45
C SER A 112 -2.57 -0.44 15.22
N GLY A 113 -3.55 -1.34 15.12
CA GLY A 113 -4.81 -1.27 15.85
C GLY A 113 -5.88 -0.39 15.21
N GLY A 114 -7.10 -0.52 15.73
CA GLY A 114 -8.27 0.15 15.19
C GLY A 114 -8.80 -0.49 13.90
N ILE A 115 -9.52 0.30 13.11
CA ILE A 115 -9.88 -0.01 11.72
C ILE A 115 -9.19 1.00 10.81
N GLU A 116 -8.22 0.54 10.03
CA GLU A 116 -7.64 1.29 8.92
C GLU A 116 -8.50 1.14 7.65
N PHE A 117 -8.60 2.20 6.86
CA PHE A 117 -9.24 2.18 5.54
C PHE A 117 -8.18 2.37 4.45
N ASN A 118 -7.83 1.29 3.77
CA ASN A 118 -6.91 1.29 2.63
C ASN A 118 -7.65 1.76 1.38
N TRP A 119 -7.39 2.99 0.96
CA TRP A 119 -7.89 3.60 -0.27
C TRP A 119 -7.01 4.82 -0.66
N PRO A 120 -6.96 5.24 -1.94
CA PRO A 120 -7.34 4.48 -3.11
C PRO A 120 -6.36 3.32 -3.38
N GLN A 121 -5.35 3.11 -2.52
CA GLN A 121 -4.36 2.05 -2.58
C GLN A 121 -4.09 1.44 -1.19
N HIS A 122 -3.42 0.29 -1.16
CA HIS A 122 -2.95 -0.36 0.06
C HIS A 122 -2.11 0.58 0.93
N HIS A 123 -2.35 0.56 2.25
CA HIS A 123 -1.80 1.51 3.22
C HIS A 123 -1.82 2.93 2.67
N ARG A 124 -3.05 3.45 2.56
CA ARG A 124 -3.36 4.76 1.98
C ARG A 124 -2.26 5.81 2.24
N PRO A 125 -1.89 6.63 1.24
CA PRO A 125 -0.78 7.58 1.40
C PRO A 125 -0.90 8.46 2.67
N THR A 126 -2.13 8.88 2.98
CA THR A 126 -2.47 9.78 4.08
C THR A 126 -2.84 9.07 5.38
N THR A 127 -2.47 7.80 5.59
CA THR A 127 -2.90 7.01 6.79
C THR A 127 -2.51 7.66 8.12
N PHE A 128 -1.42 8.44 8.10
CA PHE A 128 -0.87 9.17 9.24
C PHE A 128 -1.02 10.70 9.10
N MET A 129 -1.99 11.16 8.29
CA MET A 129 -2.26 12.59 8.02
C MET A 129 -3.70 12.97 8.40
N PRO A 130 -3.98 14.26 8.67
CA PRO A 130 -5.31 14.71 9.02
C PRO A 130 -6.31 14.65 7.85
N VAL A 131 -7.54 14.25 8.15
CA VAL A 131 -8.70 14.28 7.23
C VAL A 131 -9.74 15.32 7.66
N ASP A 132 -10.61 15.73 6.73
CA ASP A 132 -11.77 16.55 7.08
C ASP A 132 -12.81 15.67 7.78
N PHE A 133 -13.58 16.27 8.69
CA PHE A 133 -14.70 15.60 9.32
C PHE A 133 -15.85 16.56 9.65
N THR A 134 -17.05 16.01 9.79
CA THR A 134 -18.23 16.73 10.29
C THR A 134 -19.23 15.77 10.92
N LEU A 135 -20.22 16.32 11.63
CA LEU A 135 -21.21 15.58 12.41
C LEU A 135 -22.61 15.76 11.81
N GLU A 136 -23.40 14.70 11.79
CA GLU A 136 -24.78 14.71 11.32
C GLU A 136 -25.69 14.00 12.34
N ALA A 137 -26.79 14.65 12.69
CA ALA A 137 -27.83 14.11 13.56
C ALA A 137 -29.05 13.68 12.74
N HIS A 138 -29.66 12.56 13.10
CA HIS A 138 -30.84 12.00 12.42
C HIS A 138 -32.10 12.09 13.29
N ASP A 139 -33.26 12.16 12.64
CA ASP A 139 -34.57 12.27 13.32
C ASP A 139 -34.91 11.06 14.19
N ASP A 140 -34.36 9.88 13.87
CA ASP A 140 -34.53 8.64 14.64
C ASP A 140 -33.60 8.55 15.87
N GLY A 141 -32.78 9.58 16.11
CA GLY A 141 -31.81 9.65 17.20
C GLY A 141 -30.47 8.99 16.88
N ALA A 142 -30.24 8.52 15.64
CA ALA A 142 -28.91 8.12 15.18
C ALA A 142 -27.97 9.33 15.03
N GLN A 143 -26.66 9.06 15.06
CA GLN A 143 -25.63 10.06 14.80
C GLN A 143 -24.62 9.49 13.81
N THR A 144 -24.18 10.33 12.87
CA THR A 144 -23.13 10.00 11.90
C THR A 144 -21.94 10.94 12.05
N VAL A 145 -20.74 10.36 12.07
CA VAL A 145 -19.48 11.11 11.90
C VAL A 145 -19.01 10.87 10.47
N TRP A 146 -18.97 11.92 9.66
CA TRP A 146 -18.39 11.87 8.32
C TRP A 146 -16.90 12.19 8.40
N VAL A 147 -16.06 11.38 7.76
CA VAL A 147 -14.63 11.68 7.53
C VAL A 147 -14.29 11.51 6.04
N GLY A 148 -13.31 12.26 5.54
CA GLY A 148 -12.96 12.14 4.13
C GLY A 148 -11.90 13.13 3.63
N GLU A 149 -11.52 12.94 2.38
CA GLU A 149 -10.54 13.76 1.70
C GLU A 149 -10.62 13.56 0.18
N THR A 150 -9.99 14.48 -0.55
CA THR A 150 -9.57 14.23 -1.92
C THR A 150 -8.10 13.85 -1.90
N GLU A 151 -7.78 12.67 -2.41
CA GLU A 151 -6.42 12.12 -2.47
C GLU A 151 -5.70 12.65 -3.74
N PRO A 152 -4.60 13.41 -3.61
CA PRO A 152 -3.87 14.04 -4.70
C PRO A 152 -3.16 13.12 -5.69
N MET A 153 -2.73 11.92 -5.31
CA MET A 153 -1.99 10.99 -6.18
C MET A 153 -2.86 10.56 -7.38
N HIS A 154 -4.15 10.32 -7.15
CA HIS A 154 -5.09 9.92 -8.20
C HIS A 154 -6.18 10.96 -8.52
N GLY A 155 -6.32 11.98 -7.68
CA GLY A 155 -7.40 12.97 -7.79
C GLY A 155 -8.77 12.35 -7.51
N LEU A 156 -8.82 11.41 -6.57
CA LEU A 156 -10.04 10.70 -6.16
C LEU A 156 -10.53 11.22 -4.82
N GLN A 157 -11.84 11.27 -4.60
CA GLN A 157 -12.41 11.67 -3.33
C GLN A 157 -13.03 10.48 -2.61
N VAL A 158 -12.87 10.42 -1.29
CA VAL A 158 -13.67 9.56 -0.41
C VAL A 158 -14.45 10.37 0.61
N MET A 159 -15.62 9.87 0.95
CA MET A 159 -16.38 10.26 2.13
C MET A 159 -16.89 9.01 2.83
N THR A 160 -16.62 8.86 4.12
CA THR A 160 -17.00 7.71 4.92
C THR A 160 -17.76 8.16 6.15
N GLY A 161 -19.01 7.71 6.27
CA GLY A 161 -19.89 8.01 7.39
C GLY A 161 -19.92 6.84 8.38
N PHE A 162 -19.58 7.12 9.63
CA PHE A 162 -19.66 6.18 10.76
C PHE A 162 -20.94 6.45 11.54
N THR A 163 -21.88 5.51 11.53
CA THR A 163 -23.21 5.69 12.13
C THR A 163 -23.41 4.72 13.27
N LEU A 164 -23.89 5.24 14.41
CA LEU A 164 -24.52 4.42 15.45
C LEU A 164 -26.02 4.72 15.49
N ARG A 165 -26.80 3.68 15.76
CA ARG A 165 -28.26 3.77 15.96
C ARG A 165 -28.62 3.45 17.42
N PRO A 166 -29.70 4.02 17.99
CA PRO A 166 -30.09 3.76 19.38
C PRO A 166 -30.32 2.28 19.72
N ASP A 167 -30.85 1.50 18.78
CA ASP A 167 -31.37 0.14 18.98
C ASP A 167 -30.50 -0.95 18.34
N ARG A 168 -29.26 -0.64 17.96
CA ARG A 168 -28.37 -1.58 17.25
C ARG A 168 -27.01 -1.69 17.90
N ALA A 169 -26.55 -2.92 18.13
CA ALA A 169 -25.19 -3.21 18.60
C ALA A 169 -24.22 -3.37 17.43
N ALA A 170 -24.13 -2.37 16.55
CA ALA A 170 -23.23 -2.40 15.38
C ALA A 170 -22.78 -1.01 14.97
N LEU A 171 -21.56 -0.92 14.45
CA LEU A 171 -21.04 0.24 13.74
C LEU A 171 -21.40 0.12 12.25
N GLU A 172 -22.23 1.03 11.76
CA GLU A 172 -22.53 1.20 10.33
C GLU A 172 -21.47 2.08 9.68
N ILE A 173 -20.89 1.62 8.57
CA ILE A 173 -19.92 2.38 7.77
C ILE A 173 -20.45 2.50 6.35
N ALA A 174 -20.74 3.71 5.91
CA ALA A 174 -21.21 3.99 4.56
C ALA A 174 -20.19 4.89 3.83
N SER A 175 -19.65 4.40 2.72
CA SER A 175 -18.60 5.09 1.99
C SER A 175 -19.01 5.45 0.58
N ARG A 176 -18.41 6.54 0.08
CA ARG A 176 -18.64 7.09 -1.25
C ARG A 176 -17.29 7.42 -1.86
N VAL A 177 -16.98 6.83 -3.01
CA VAL A 177 -15.75 7.09 -3.76
C VAL A 177 -16.13 7.77 -5.06
N TYR A 178 -15.52 8.92 -5.34
CA TYR A 178 -15.87 9.77 -6.48
C TYR A 178 -14.65 10.12 -7.33
N ASN A 179 -14.79 9.99 -8.65
CA ASN A 179 -13.77 10.38 -9.62
C ASN A 179 -14.12 11.74 -10.25
N GLY A 180 -13.48 12.82 -9.80
CA GLY A 180 -13.66 14.15 -10.40
C GLY A 180 -12.95 14.36 -11.76
N ASN A 181 -12.19 13.38 -12.25
CA ASN A 181 -11.35 13.53 -13.44
C ASN A 181 -12.14 13.32 -14.74
N ALA A 182 -11.61 13.88 -15.83
CA ALA A 182 -12.12 13.66 -17.20
C ALA A 182 -11.75 12.29 -17.80
N THR A 183 -10.90 11.53 -17.11
CA THR A 183 -10.44 10.18 -17.49
C THR A 183 -10.83 9.18 -16.40
N PRO A 184 -11.07 7.91 -16.77
CA PRO A 184 -11.22 6.84 -15.78
C PRO A 184 -10.02 6.77 -14.84
N ARG A 185 -10.31 6.37 -13.61
CA ARG A 185 -9.33 6.11 -12.55
C ARG A 185 -9.65 4.76 -11.94
N HIS A 186 -8.77 4.32 -11.07
CA HIS A 186 -8.90 3.05 -10.38
C HIS A 186 -8.58 3.24 -8.92
N PHE A 187 -9.21 2.40 -8.12
CA PHE A 187 -9.01 2.40 -6.68
C PHE A 187 -9.17 0.98 -6.15
N LEU A 188 -8.53 0.76 -5.02
CA LEU A 188 -8.73 -0.36 -4.14
C LEU A 188 -9.39 0.16 -2.86
N TRP A 189 -10.25 -0.66 -2.26
CA TRP A 189 -10.81 -0.40 -0.93
C TRP A 189 -10.74 -1.65 -0.06
N TRP A 190 -10.08 -1.53 1.08
CA TRP A 190 -10.15 -2.51 2.16
C TRP A 190 -10.33 -1.84 3.51
N ALA A 191 -11.28 -2.33 4.31
CA ALA A 191 -11.37 -2.00 5.72
C ALA A 191 -10.62 -3.08 6.53
N ASN A 192 -9.71 -2.66 7.39
CA ASN A 192 -8.74 -3.52 8.07
C ASN A 192 -8.93 -3.42 9.60
N PRO A 193 -10.00 -4.00 10.16
CA PRO A 193 -10.12 -4.11 11.61
C PRO A 193 -9.01 -4.99 12.17
N ALA A 194 -8.26 -4.43 13.10
CA ALA A 194 -7.39 -5.20 13.98
C ALA A 194 -8.24 -5.88 15.05
N VAL A 195 -7.97 -7.15 15.33
CA VAL A 195 -8.54 -7.90 16.45
C VAL A 195 -7.40 -8.54 17.24
N LYS A 196 -7.65 -8.82 18.52
CA LYS A 196 -6.65 -9.39 19.41
C LYS A 196 -6.12 -10.73 18.87
N GLY A 197 -4.79 -10.85 18.80
CA GLY A 197 -4.11 -12.08 18.42
C GLY A 197 -3.91 -13.01 19.63
N GLY A 198 -2.90 -13.89 19.55
CA GLY A 198 -2.53 -14.80 20.63
C GLY A 198 -3.24 -16.17 20.60
N GLU A 199 -2.96 -16.99 21.62
CA GLU A 199 -3.35 -18.41 21.68
C GLU A 199 -4.87 -18.65 21.58
N GLY A 200 -5.68 -17.78 22.17
CA GLY A 200 -7.13 -17.84 22.15
C GLY A 200 -7.77 -17.40 20.83
N HIS A 201 -7.00 -16.87 19.88
CA HIS A 201 -7.55 -16.34 18.63
C HIS A 201 -7.94 -17.44 17.62
N GLN A 202 -9.06 -17.23 16.93
CA GLN A 202 -9.47 -18.01 15.76
C GLN A 202 -10.26 -17.16 14.76
N SER A 203 -9.93 -17.24 13.47
CA SER A 203 -10.71 -16.60 12.41
C SER A 203 -11.97 -17.37 12.07
N VAL A 204 -13.03 -16.62 11.77
CA VAL A 204 -14.36 -17.13 11.45
C VAL A 204 -14.66 -16.79 9.99
N PHE A 205 -14.26 -17.68 9.09
CA PHE A 205 -14.66 -17.61 7.69
C PHE A 205 -15.99 -18.33 7.48
N PRO A 206 -16.78 -17.93 6.47
CA PRO A 206 -17.97 -18.68 6.10
C PRO A 206 -17.70 -20.16 5.83
N PRO A 207 -18.65 -21.04 6.15
CA PRO A 207 -18.44 -22.49 6.00
C PRO A 207 -18.18 -22.98 4.56
N ASP A 208 -18.48 -22.16 3.55
CA ASP A 208 -18.23 -22.50 2.14
C ASP A 208 -16.83 -22.10 1.63
N VAL A 209 -16.01 -21.49 2.48
CA VAL A 209 -14.60 -21.19 2.15
C VAL A 209 -13.77 -22.45 2.34
N THR A 210 -13.39 -23.09 1.23
CA THR A 210 -12.59 -24.33 1.23
C THR A 210 -11.15 -24.12 0.79
N ALA A 211 -10.81 -22.94 0.26
CA ALA A 211 -9.47 -22.59 -0.20
C ALA A 211 -9.17 -21.11 0.05
N VAL A 212 -7.89 -20.83 0.28
CA VAL A 212 -7.36 -19.47 0.47
C VAL A 212 -6.14 -19.21 -0.40
N PHE A 213 -6.03 -17.98 -0.89
CA PHE A 213 -4.91 -17.50 -1.69
C PHE A 213 -3.98 -16.59 -0.90
N ASP A 214 -2.73 -16.49 -1.38
CA ASP A 214 -1.83 -15.40 -1.00
C ASP A 214 -2.06 -14.14 -1.87
N HIS A 215 -1.24 -13.11 -1.65
CA HIS A 215 -1.20 -11.90 -2.47
C HIS A 215 -0.99 -12.22 -3.95
N GLY A 216 -1.82 -11.65 -4.83
CA GLY A 216 -1.73 -11.83 -6.28
C GLY A 216 -2.06 -13.25 -6.76
N LYS A 217 -2.66 -14.10 -5.92
CA LYS A 217 -3.03 -15.50 -6.23
C LYS A 217 -1.82 -16.33 -6.73
N ARG A 218 -0.64 -16.13 -6.12
CA ARG A 218 0.63 -16.82 -6.46
C ARG A 218 0.74 -18.20 -5.83
N ALA A 219 0.08 -18.39 -4.70
CA ALA A 219 0.01 -19.64 -3.96
C ALA A 219 -1.40 -19.86 -3.39
N VAL A 220 -1.78 -21.12 -3.23
CA VAL A 220 -3.10 -21.53 -2.73
C VAL A 220 -2.93 -22.61 -1.65
N SER A 221 -3.81 -22.59 -0.65
CA SER A 221 -3.92 -23.65 0.36
C SER A 221 -5.38 -24.02 0.61
N ALA A 222 -5.61 -25.25 1.09
CA ALA A 222 -6.91 -25.66 1.61
C ALA A 222 -7.20 -24.95 2.93
N PHE A 223 -8.48 -24.66 3.20
CA PHE A 223 -8.92 -23.96 4.41
C PHE A 223 -10.14 -24.69 5.02
N PRO A 224 -10.27 -24.74 6.37
CA PRO A 224 -9.32 -24.24 7.38
C PRO A 224 -8.14 -25.17 7.64
N ILE A 225 -8.19 -26.42 7.16
CA ILE A 225 -7.11 -27.38 7.34
C ILE A 225 -6.17 -27.31 6.14
N ALA A 226 -4.99 -26.73 6.34
CA ALA A 226 -3.94 -26.69 5.35
C ALA A 226 -3.21 -28.03 5.25
N THR A 227 -2.81 -28.38 4.03
CA THR A 227 -1.96 -29.54 3.71
C THR A 227 -0.87 -29.13 2.71
N GLY A 228 0.29 -29.75 2.76
CA GLY A 228 1.42 -29.42 1.89
C GLY A 228 2.17 -28.16 2.36
N THR A 229 2.82 -27.44 1.44
CA THR A 229 3.63 -26.27 1.78
C THR A 229 2.90 -24.97 1.44
N TYR A 230 2.86 -24.02 2.39
CA TYR A 230 2.33 -22.68 2.16
C TYR A 230 3.17 -21.66 2.93
N TYR A 231 3.57 -20.56 2.28
CA TYR A 231 4.54 -19.59 2.86
C TYR A 231 5.83 -20.26 3.39
N LYS A 232 6.32 -21.29 2.68
CA LYS A 232 7.50 -22.10 3.05
C LYS A 232 7.36 -22.85 4.39
N VAL A 233 6.16 -22.92 4.96
CA VAL A 233 5.85 -23.75 6.13
C VAL A 233 5.25 -25.07 5.67
N ASP A 234 5.72 -26.18 6.26
CA ASP A 234 5.17 -27.50 6.02
C ASP A 234 3.93 -27.76 6.89
N TYR A 235 2.77 -27.87 6.25
CA TYR A 235 1.48 -28.22 6.84
C TYR A 235 1.02 -29.63 6.44
N SER A 236 1.91 -30.50 5.94
CA SER A 236 1.58 -31.86 5.48
C SER A 236 0.83 -32.72 6.52
N ALA A 237 1.00 -32.43 7.82
CA ALA A 237 0.29 -33.10 8.91
C ALA A 237 -1.22 -32.78 9.00
N GLY A 238 -1.72 -31.80 8.25
CA GLY A 238 -3.09 -31.31 8.37
C GLY A 238 -3.23 -30.35 9.54
N VAL A 239 -3.03 -29.06 9.30
CA VAL A 239 -2.97 -28.04 10.37
C VAL A 239 -4.11 -27.04 10.20
N ASP A 240 -4.82 -26.76 11.29
CA ASP A 240 -5.86 -25.74 11.30
C ASP A 240 -5.23 -24.33 11.30
N ILE A 241 -5.16 -23.73 10.12
CA ILE A 241 -4.59 -22.39 9.89
C ILE A 241 -5.58 -21.26 10.22
N SER A 242 -6.79 -21.57 10.69
CA SER A 242 -7.68 -20.56 11.29
C SER A 242 -7.22 -20.10 12.68
N ARG A 243 -6.31 -20.84 13.33
CA ARG A 243 -5.79 -20.59 14.69
C ARG A 243 -4.47 -19.84 14.63
N TYR A 244 -4.36 -18.67 15.27
CA TYR A 244 -3.15 -17.83 15.26
C TYR A 244 -1.87 -18.59 15.65
N LYS A 245 -1.94 -19.40 16.72
CA LYS A 245 -0.82 -20.20 17.23
C LYS A 245 -0.26 -21.25 16.24
N ASN A 246 -0.97 -21.52 15.15
CA ASN A 246 -0.54 -22.45 14.11
C ASN A 246 0.11 -21.72 12.91
N VAL A 247 0.20 -20.39 12.96
CA VAL A 247 0.75 -19.53 11.88
C VAL A 247 2.09 -18.96 12.33
N PRO A 248 3.23 -19.61 12.00
CA PRO A 248 4.54 -19.24 12.56
C PRO A 248 5.22 -18.06 11.87
N VAL A 249 4.80 -17.71 10.64
CA VAL A 249 5.44 -16.69 9.80
C VAL A 249 4.40 -15.66 9.34
N PRO A 250 4.81 -14.46 8.88
CA PRO A 250 3.90 -13.50 8.29
C PRO A 250 3.12 -14.12 7.13
N THR A 251 1.79 -14.16 7.26
CA THR A 251 0.94 -14.91 6.32
C THR A 251 -0.37 -14.19 6.04
N SER A 252 -0.77 -14.19 4.77
CA SER A 252 -2.10 -13.78 4.32
C SER A 252 -2.96 -14.98 3.95
N TYR A 253 -4.25 -14.91 4.28
CA TYR A 253 -5.25 -15.87 3.83
C TYR A 253 -6.45 -15.12 3.24
N MET A 254 -6.55 -15.06 1.90
CA MET A 254 -7.70 -14.48 1.19
C MET A 254 -8.65 -15.60 0.76
N ALA A 255 -9.93 -15.53 1.11
CA ALA A 255 -10.92 -16.50 0.66
C ALA A 255 -10.98 -16.54 -0.89
N GLU A 256 -11.00 -17.73 -1.49
CA GLU A 256 -11.18 -17.85 -2.95
C GLU A 256 -12.58 -17.37 -3.40
N LYS A 257 -13.63 -17.78 -2.67
CA LYS A 257 -14.99 -17.31 -2.87
C LYS A 257 -15.84 -17.58 -1.64
N SER A 258 -16.96 -16.89 -1.53
CA SER A 258 -18.04 -17.22 -0.59
C SER A 258 -19.35 -16.62 -1.06
N GLN A 259 -20.47 -17.33 -0.84
CA GLN A 259 -21.84 -16.85 -1.06
C GLN A 259 -22.42 -16.14 0.19
N TYR A 260 -21.63 -16.03 1.25
CA TYR A 260 -22.08 -15.43 2.51
C TYR A 260 -21.55 -13.99 2.67
N ASP A 261 -22.36 -13.19 3.36
CA ASP A 261 -22.15 -11.76 3.56
C ASP A 261 -21.25 -11.44 4.76
N PHE A 262 -20.62 -12.43 5.40
CA PHE A 262 -19.88 -12.20 6.65
C PHE A 262 -18.45 -12.78 6.66
N VAL A 263 -17.61 -12.23 7.53
CA VAL A 263 -16.34 -12.80 7.98
C VAL A 263 -16.07 -12.28 9.38
N GLY A 264 -15.32 -13.01 10.20
CA GLY A 264 -15.16 -12.66 11.60
C GLY A 264 -13.90 -13.18 12.26
N ALA A 265 -13.81 -12.89 13.55
CA ALA A 265 -12.82 -13.44 14.46
C ALA A 265 -13.49 -13.77 15.79
N TRP A 266 -12.94 -14.76 16.48
CA TRP A 266 -13.36 -15.21 17.79
C TRP A 266 -12.16 -15.34 18.72
N CYS A 267 -12.29 -14.82 19.94
CA CYS A 267 -11.31 -15.02 21.00
C CYS A 267 -11.90 -15.98 22.06
N HIS A 268 -11.35 -17.18 22.13
CA HIS A 268 -11.77 -18.22 23.09
C HIS A 268 -11.54 -17.80 24.54
N ASP A 269 -10.54 -16.97 24.81
CA ASP A 269 -10.19 -16.51 26.16
C ASP A 269 -11.16 -15.43 26.68
N GLU A 270 -11.80 -14.67 25.78
CA GLU A 270 -12.67 -13.54 26.11
C GLU A 270 -14.17 -13.87 25.99
N ASP A 271 -14.52 -15.04 25.43
CA ASP A 271 -15.90 -15.37 25.03
C ASP A 271 -16.55 -14.23 24.22
N GLY A 272 -15.81 -13.76 23.21
CA GLY A 272 -16.24 -12.65 22.37
C GLY A 272 -15.51 -12.57 21.04
N GLY A 273 -16.17 -11.98 20.05
CA GLY A 273 -15.62 -11.81 18.72
C GLY A 273 -16.05 -10.51 18.04
N LEU A 274 -15.60 -10.36 16.80
CA LEU A 274 -16.00 -9.32 15.86
C LEU A 274 -16.50 -10.02 14.60
N LEU A 275 -17.64 -9.58 14.07
CA LEU A 275 -18.06 -9.92 12.71
C LEU A 275 -18.10 -8.65 11.86
N HIS A 276 -17.66 -8.80 10.62
CA HIS A 276 -17.99 -7.92 9.51
C HIS A 276 -19.15 -8.50 8.73
N VAL A 277 -20.10 -7.65 8.32
CA VAL A 277 -21.20 -8.01 7.42
C VAL A 277 -21.33 -6.98 6.29
N ALA A 278 -21.37 -7.44 5.04
CA ALA A 278 -21.69 -6.65 3.86
C ALA A 278 -22.13 -7.56 2.69
N ASN A 279 -22.93 -7.02 1.76
CA ASN A 279 -23.37 -7.75 0.57
C ASN A 279 -22.17 -8.27 -0.23
N HIS A 280 -22.02 -9.59 -0.36
CA HIS A 280 -20.86 -10.22 -1.00
C HIS A 280 -20.72 -9.92 -2.51
N HIS A 281 -21.76 -9.43 -3.19
CA HIS A 281 -21.64 -8.94 -4.56
C HIS A 281 -20.92 -7.59 -4.67
N ILE A 282 -20.87 -6.83 -3.57
CA ILE A 282 -20.13 -5.58 -3.44
C ILE A 282 -18.84 -5.81 -2.63
N ALA A 283 -18.89 -6.63 -1.60
CA ALA A 283 -17.81 -6.92 -0.65
C ALA A 283 -17.34 -8.40 -0.71
N PRO A 284 -16.81 -8.88 -1.85
CA PRO A 284 -16.42 -10.28 -1.96
C PRO A 284 -15.17 -10.61 -1.12
N GLY A 285 -14.26 -9.64 -0.93
CA GLY A 285 -12.97 -9.85 -0.28
C GLY A 285 -13.07 -10.15 1.21
N LYS A 286 -12.54 -11.30 1.61
CA LYS A 286 -12.45 -11.76 3.01
C LYS A 286 -11.02 -12.22 3.26
N LYS A 287 -10.28 -11.51 4.10
CA LYS A 287 -8.85 -11.75 4.33
C LYS A 287 -8.53 -11.78 5.82
N GLN A 288 -7.63 -12.68 6.20
CA GLN A 288 -6.87 -12.60 7.44
C GLN A 288 -5.41 -12.31 7.11
N TRP A 289 -4.78 -11.46 7.90
CA TRP A 289 -3.33 -11.27 7.90
C TRP A 289 -2.77 -11.26 9.33
N SER A 290 -1.56 -11.79 9.50
CA SER A 290 -0.83 -11.77 10.77
C SER A 290 0.67 -11.75 10.52
N TRP A 291 1.42 -11.13 11.43
CA TRP A 291 2.89 -11.24 11.51
C TRP A 291 3.40 -12.64 11.87
N GLY A 292 2.51 -13.55 12.28
CA GLY A 292 2.86 -14.87 12.82
C GLY A 292 3.26 -14.82 14.30
N HIS A 293 3.42 -15.98 14.92
CA HIS A 293 3.68 -16.10 16.37
C HIS A 293 5.16 -16.34 16.74
N SER A 294 6.07 -16.43 15.76
CA SER A 294 7.51 -16.62 16.00
C SER A 294 8.21 -15.33 16.47
N GLU A 295 9.53 -15.42 16.75
CA GLU A 295 10.36 -14.26 17.11
C GLU A 295 10.21 -13.09 16.14
N PHE A 296 10.09 -13.38 14.83
CA PHE A 296 9.84 -12.37 13.81
C PHE A 296 8.57 -11.55 14.10
N GLY A 297 7.44 -12.21 14.36
CA GLY A 297 6.18 -11.52 14.63
C GLY A 297 6.20 -10.79 15.97
N GLN A 298 6.84 -11.36 16.98
CA GLN A 298 7.00 -10.73 18.29
C GLN A 298 7.87 -9.46 18.24
N ALA A 299 8.87 -9.41 17.35
CA ALA A 299 9.66 -8.20 17.13
C ALA A 299 8.81 -7.07 16.52
N TRP A 300 7.95 -7.39 15.55
CA TRP A 300 7.00 -6.44 14.97
C TRP A 300 5.96 -5.97 15.99
N ASP A 301 5.43 -6.85 16.84
CA ASP A 301 4.51 -6.48 17.91
C ASP A 301 5.15 -5.42 18.84
N LYS A 302 6.41 -5.63 19.26
CA LYS A 302 7.17 -4.66 20.10
C LYS A 302 7.44 -3.34 19.39
N SER A 303 7.61 -3.36 18.07
CA SER A 303 7.80 -2.15 17.26
C SER A 303 6.51 -1.34 17.13
N LEU A 304 5.35 -1.98 17.26
CA LEU A 304 4.03 -1.38 17.02
C LEU A 304 3.26 -1.03 18.29
N THR A 305 3.53 -1.66 19.42
CA THR A 305 2.93 -1.33 20.73
C THR A 305 3.95 -1.40 21.85
N ASP A 306 3.62 -0.84 23.02
CA ASP A 306 4.43 -0.99 24.23
C ASP A 306 3.98 -2.22 25.03
N ASN A 307 2.66 -2.43 25.23
CA ASN A 307 2.14 -3.44 26.17
C ASN A 307 0.86 -4.17 25.71
N ASN A 308 0.26 -3.84 24.56
CA ASN A 308 -1.05 -4.38 24.18
C ASN A 308 -1.01 -5.79 23.56
N GLY A 309 0.18 -6.30 23.23
CA GLY A 309 0.39 -7.66 22.72
C GLY A 309 0.13 -7.82 21.21
N PRO A 310 -0.02 -9.06 20.73
CA PRO A 310 -0.21 -9.34 19.31
C PRO A 310 -1.60 -8.96 18.82
N TYR A 311 -1.70 -8.62 17.55
CA TYR A 311 -2.95 -8.44 16.82
C TYR A 311 -2.94 -9.24 15.52
N ILE A 312 -4.12 -9.41 14.93
CA ILE A 312 -4.28 -9.85 13.55
C ILE A 312 -5.20 -8.87 12.82
N GLU A 313 -5.12 -8.83 11.50
CA GLU A 313 -5.96 -7.99 10.66
C GLU A 313 -7.01 -8.85 9.94
N LEU A 314 -8.29 -8.54 10.17
CA LEU A 314 -9.41 -9.17 9.49
C LEU A 314 -9.92 -8.26 8.36
N MET A 315 -9.21 -8.24 7.24
CA MET A 315 -9.43 -7.26 6.17
C MET A 315 -10.62 -7.64 5.28
N THR A 316 -11.38 -6.64 4.85
CA THR A 316 -12.63 -6.82 4.07
C THR A 316 -12.62 -5.92 2.83
N GLY A 317 -12.72 -6.54 1.65
CA GLY A 317 -12.46 -5.90 0.35
C GLY A 317 -13.73 -5.57 -0.42
N ILE A 318 -13.77 -4.39 -1.05
CA ILE A 318 -14.92 -3.90 -1.85
C ILE A 318 -14.55 -3.89 -3.33
N PHE A 319 -15.39 -4.50 -4.17
CA PHE A 319 -15.17 -4.76 -5.61
C PHE A 319 -13.86 -5.52 -5.92
N ALA A 320 -13.30 -6.21 -4.93
CA ALA A 320 -12.00 -6.88 -4.97
C ALA A 320 -12.02 -8.11 -4.05
N ASP A 321 -11.52 -9.25 -4.52
CA ASP A 321 -11.44 -10.50 -3.74
C ASP A 321 -10.02 -10.81 -3.23
N ASN A 322 -8.98 -10.25 -3.85
CA ASN A 322 -7.58 -10.42 -3.46
C ASN A 322 -6.85 -9.05 -3.38
N GLN A 323 -5.56 -9.07 -3.04
CA GLN A 323 -4.68 -7.92 -3.02
C GLN A 323 -3.38 -8.20 -3.78
N PRO A 324 -2.93 -7.29 -4.66
CA PRO A 324 -3.63 -6.06 -5.04
C PRO A 324 -4.73 -6.35 -6.07
N ASP A 325 -5.98 -6.03 -5.74
CA ASP A 325 -7.05 -5.92 -6.73
C ASP A 325 -7.67 -4.52 -6.71
N PHE A 326 -7.61 -3.85 -7.86
CA PHE A 326 -8.21 -2.54 -8.08
C PHE A 326 -9.44 -2.67 -8.97
N THR A 327 -10.42 -1.78 -8.81
CA THR A 327 -11.55 -1.65 -9.73
C THR A 327 -11.48 -0.30 -10.45
N TRP A 328 -12.05 -0.25 -11.66
CA TRP A 328 -12.28 1.00 -12.38
C TRP A 328 -13.36 1.85 -11.73
N LEU A 329 -13.22 3.17 -11.89
CA LEU A 329 -14.17 4.22 -11.59
C LEU A 329 -14.17 5.20 -12.78
N ASP A 330 -15.25 5.22 -13.55
CA ASP A 330 -15.37 6.03 -14.76
C ASP A 330 -15.27 7.53 -14.46
N ALA A 331 -15.03 8.34 -15.49
CA ALA A 331 -15.00 9.80 -15.36
C ALA A 331 -16.31 10.31 -14.77
N TYR A 332 -16.23 11.05 -13.66
CA TYR A 332 -17.37 11.61 -12.93
C TYR A 332 -18.31 10.57 -12.28
N GLU A 333 -17.89 9.31 -12.20
CA GLU A 333 -18.64 8.25 -11.51
C GLU A 333 -18.48 8.36 -10.00
N GLU A 334 -19.54 7.98 -9.27
CA GLU A 334 -19.52 7.74 -7.84
C GLU A 334 -19.93 6.30 -7.55
N LYS A 335 -19.17 5.61 -6.69
CA LYS A 335 -19.55 4.32 -6.13
C LYS A 335 -19.89 4.45 -4.66
N ARG A 336 -20.93 3.74 -4.21
CA ARG A 336 -21.40 3.71 -2.83
C ARG A 336 -21.48 2.28 -2.32
N PHE A 337 -21.14 2.08 -1.05
CA PHE A 337 -21.22 0.78 -0.39
C PHE A 337 -21.33 0.94 1.12
N GLU A 338 -21.79 -0.12 1.78
CA GLU A 338 -22.01 -0.17 3.23
C GLU A 338 -21.36 -1.41 3.83
N GLN A 339 -20.82 -1.25 5.04
CA GLN A 339 -20.22 -2.31 5.85
C GLN A 339 -20.69 -2.18 7.29
N TYR A 340 -20.86 -3.31 7.97
CA TYR A 340 -21.26 -3.37 9.37
C TYR A 340 -20.19 -4.09 10.17
N PHE A 341 -19.75 -3.50 11.29
CA PHE A 341 -18.84 -4.14 12.24
C PHE A 341 -19.54 -4.29 13.58
N LEU A 342 -19.64 -5.52 14.08
CA LEU A 342 -20.45 -5.82 15.25
C LEU A 342 -19.74 -6.75 16.24
N PRO A 343 -19.81 -6.47 17.55
CA PRO A 343 -19.41 -7.42 18.56
C PRO A 343 -20.46 -8.52 18.72
N TYR A 344 -20.01 -9.71 19.08
CA TYR A 344 -20.89 -10.81 19.48
C TYR A 344 -20.23 -11.67 20.56
N HIS A 345 -21.04 -12.46 21.25
CA HIS A 345 -20.58 -13.36 22.31
C HIS A 345 -21.43 -14.62 22.44
N SER A 346 -20.99 -15.56 23.28
CA SER A 346 -21.68 -16.79 23.68
C SER A 346 -21.93 -17.85 22.61
N LEU A 347 -21.96 -17.50 21.32
CA LEU A 347 -22.16 -18.49 20.25
C LEU A 347 -20.87 -19.22 19.84
N GLY A 348 -19.68 -18.63 20.02
CA GLY A 348 -18.42 -19.19 19.52
C GLY A 348 -18.33 -19.08 17.99
N MET A 349 -17.84 -20.12 17.33
CA MET A 349 -17.86 -20.19 15.86
C MET A 349 -19.31 -20.16 15.33
N VAL A 350 -19.56 -19.40 14.26
CA VAL A 350 -20.89 -19.18 13.67
C VAL A 350 -20.93 -19.51 12.18
N GLN A 351 -22.13 -19.71 11.63
CA GLN A 351 -22.32 -20.21 10.26
C GLN A 351 -22.91 -19.15 9.30
N ASN A 352 -23.68 -18.19 9.81
CA ASN A 352 -24.10 -17.03 9.01
C ASN A 352 -24.42 -15.81 9.90
N ALA A 353 -24.31 -14.61 9.34
CA ALA A 353 -24.66 -13.36 9.99
C ALA A 353 -25.29 -12.36 8.99
N SER A 354 -26.17 -11.52 9.52
CA SER A 354 -26.73 -10.35 8.85
C SER A 354 -26.50 -9.12 9.72
N ARG A 355 -26.92 -7.95 9.24
CA ARG A 355 -26.92 -6.72 10.06
C ARG A 355 -27.80 -6.82 11.31
N ASP A 356 -28.79 -7.73 11.33
CA ASP A 356 -29.82 -7.83 12.36
C ASP A 356 -29.63 -9.03 13.32
N ALA A 357 -29.04 -10.13 12.85
CA ALA A 357 -28.88 -11.35 13.64
C ALA A 357 -27.68 -12.22 13.21
N VAL A 358 -27.23 -13.10 14.10
CA VAL A 358 -26.19 -14.11 13.86
C VAL A 358 -26.73 -15.50 14.21
N ILE A 359 -26.45 -16.50 13.39
CA ILE A 359 -26.90 -17.88 13.61
C ILE A 359 -25.76 -18.88 13.69
N LYS A 360 -25.96 -19.88 14.54
CA LYS A 360 -25.09 -21.04 14.71
C LYS A 360 -25.87 -22.31 14.41
N LEU A 361 -25.24 -23.21 13.68
CA LEU A 361 -25.65 -24.58 13.48
C LEU A 361 -24.41 -25.45 13.23
N GLN A 362 -24.00 -26.23 14.23
CA GLN A 362 -22.84 -27.11 14.12
C GLN A 362 -23.09 -28.48 14.74
N ARG A 363 -22.43 -29.51 14.22
CA ARG A 363 -22.39 -30.83 14.86
C ARG A 363 -21.21 -30.89 15.82
N SER A 364 -21.44 -31.40 17.02
CA SER A 364 -20.40 -31.65 18.03
C SER A 364 -20.63 -33.01 18.70
N GLU A 365 -19.71 -33.43 19.57
CA GLU A 365 -19.87 -34.63 20.40
C GLU A 365 -21.12 -34.58 21.29
N ARG A 366 -21.63 -33.37 21.58
CA ARG A 366 -22.83 -33.17 22.42
C ARG A 366 -24.13 -33.37 21.65
N GLY A 367 -24.11 -33.27 20.32
CA GLY A 367 -25.28 -33.27 19.45
C GLY A 367 -25.21 -32.16 18.41
N ILE A 368 -26.38 -31.73 17.92
CA ILE A 368 -26.48 -30.63 16.95
C ILE A 368 -26.71 -29.34 17.73
N GLU A 369 -25.68 -28.52 17.85
CA GLU A 369 -25.71 -27.24 18.54
C GLU A 369 -26.28 -26.16 17.62
N TRP A 370 -27.21 -25.37 18.14
CA TRP A 370 -27.79 -24.25 17.42
C TRP A 370 -27.83 -23.00 18.30
N GLY A 371 -27.87 -21.83 17.67
CA GLY A 371 -28.02 -20.57 18.38
C GLY A 371 -28.42 -19.40 17.50
N LEU A 372 -28.95 -18.37 18.15
CA LEU A 372 -29.37 -17.11 17.55
C LEU A 372 -28.95 -15.96 18.46
N TYR A 373 -28.27 -14.97 17.91
CA TYR A 373 -27.83 -13.75 18.61
C TYR A 373 -28.41 -12.53 17.91
N ALA A 374 -28.98 -11.60 18.68
CA ALA A 374 -29.64 -10.41 18.16
C ALA A 374 -28.69 -9.20 18.12
N ILE A 375 -28.59 -8.54 16.97
CA ILE A 375 -27.85 -7.27 16.76
C ILE A 375 -28.78 -6.08 16.81
N SER A 376 -30.01 -6.27 16.35
CA SER A 376 -31.15 -5.35 16.46
C SER A 376 -32.34 -6.08 17.13
N PRO A 377 -33.42 -5.38 17.51
CA PRO A 377 -34.57 -6.02 18.15
C PRO A 377 -35.25 -7.03 17.22
N LEU A 378 -35.36 -8.29 17.65
CA LEU A 378 -36.02 -9.36 16.90
C LEU A 378 -37.43 -9.59 17.46
N ASN A 379 -38.37 -8.70 17.13
CA ASN A 379 -39.76 -8.77 17.59
C ASN A 379 -40.67 -9.51 16.60
N GLY A 380 -41.30 -10.61 17.02
CA GLY A 380 -42.21 -11.37 16.17
C GLY A 380 -41.50 -12.26 15.14
N TYR A 381 -40.21 -12.51 15.34
CA TYR A 381 -39.40 -13.38 14.48
C TYR A 381 -39.68 -14.86 14.80
N ARG A 382 -39.31 -15.74 13.87
CA ARG A 382 -39.46 -17.19 14.05
C ARG A 382 -38.19 -17.91 13.58
N LEU A 383 -37.67 -18.81 14.42
CA LEU A 383 -36.48 -19.61 14.13
C LEU A 383 -36.90 -21.06 13.86
N ALA A 384 -36.54 -21.58 12.70
CA ALA A 384 -36.85 -22.96 12.32
C ALA A 384 -35.58 -23.74 11.95
N ILE A 385 -35.48 -24.99 12.40
CA ILE A 385 -34.45 -25.95 11.98
C ILE A 385 -35.15 -27.13 11.31
N ARG A 386 -34.73 -27.49 10.09
CA ARG A 386 -35.34 -28.56 9.30
C ARG A 386 -34.29 -29.47 8.70
N GLU A 387 -34.67 -30.70 8.42
CA GLU A 387 -33.89 -31.59 7.55
C GLU A 387 -34.30 -31.33 6.10
N ILE A 388 -33.33 -31.18 5.20
CA ILE A 388 -33.59 -30.91 3.79
C ILE A 388 -34.45 -32.03 3.19
N GLY A 389 -35.51 -31.64 2.48
CA GLY A 389 -36.46 -32.58 1.88
C GLY A 389 -37.55 -33.09 2.84
N LYS A 390 -37.54 -32.71 4.12
CA LYS A 390 -38.60 -33.05 5.09
C LYS A 390 -39.39 -31.81 5.49
N CYS A 391 -40.71 -31.95 5.59
CA CYS A 391 -41.59 -30.84 5.97
C CYS A 391 -41.61 -30.55 7.48
N ASN A 392 -41.37 -31.56 8.31
CA ASN A 392 -41.43 -31.40 9.77
C ASN A 392 -40.19 -30.68 10.29
N ALA A 393 -40.41 -29.62 11.07
CA ALA A 393 -39.32 -28.93 11.75
C ALA A 393 -38.83 -29.74 12.95
N LEU A 394 -37.51 -29.72 13.16
CA LEU A 394 -36.85 -30.25 14.34
C LEU A 394 -36.87 -29.24 15.49
N LEU A 395 -36.91 -27.95 15.14
CA LEU A 395 -37.11 -26.80 16.03
C LEU A 395 -37.97 -25.78 15.29
N ASP A 396 -38.94 -25.17 15.96
CA ASP A 396 -39.78 -24.14 15.37
C ASP A 396 -40.34 -23.20 16.46
N ASP A 397 -39.55 -22.19 16.81
CA ASP A 397 -39.78 -21.34 17.97
C ASP A 397 -40.03 -19.89 17.58
N ALA A 398 -40.98 -19.25 18.26
CA ALA A 398 -41.14 -17.80 18.20
C ALA A 398 -40.01 -17.13 18.99
N VAL A 399 -39.43 -16.08 18.41
CA VAL A 399 -38.29 -15.36 18.95
C VAL A 399 -38.69 -13.94 19.32
N ALA A 400 -38.28 -13.53 20.52
CA ALA A 400 -38.32 -12.16 20.99
C ALA A 400 -37.01 -11.85 21.72
N LEU A 401 -36.07 -11.18 21.03
CA LEU A 401 -34.75 -10.86 21.57
C LEU A 401 -34.46 -9.36 21.48
N THR A 402 -33.81 -8.85 22.51
CA THR A 402 -33.24 -7.50 22.52
C THR A 402 -31.81 -7.53 21.98
N PRO A 403 -31.27 -6.42 21.48
CA PRO A 403 -29.89 -6.39 21.00
C PRO A 403 -28.89 -6.87 22.07
N ALA A 404 -27.84 -7.53 21.61
CA ALA A 404 -26.80 -8.18 22.41
C ALA A 404 -27.28 -9.30 23.36
N THR A 405 -28.37 -9.98 23.00
CA THR A 405 -28.84 -11.18 23.70
C THR A 405 -28.85 -12.40 22.76
N ALA A 406 -28.72 -13.58 23.36
CA ALA A 406 -28.61 -14.84 22.62
C ALA A 406 -29.52 -15.92 23.20
N ILE A 407 -29.99 -16.81 22.34
CA ILE A 407 -30.60 -18.10 22.69
C ILE A 407 -29.81 -19.22 22.01
N GLN A 408 -29.67 -20.36 22.67
CA GLN A 408 -28.94 -21.51 22.15
C GLN A 408 -29.45 -22.81 22.75
N GLY A 409 -29.23 -23.92 22.03
CA GLY A 409 -29.65 -25.25 22.48
C GLY A 409 -28.91 -26.36 21.74
N VAL A 410 -29.20 -27.61 22.14
CA VAL A 410 -28.64 -28.81 21.53
C VAL A 410 -29.77 -29.78 21.20
N LEU A 411 -29.83 -30.23 19.95
CA LEU A 411 -30.72 -31.31 19.53
C LEU A 411 -30.00 -32.65 19.74
N HIS A 412 -30.57 -33.50 20.59
CA HIS A 412 -30.01 -34.82 20.93
C HIS A 412 -30.80 -35.96 20.25
N GLY A 413 -30.13 -37.09 20.03
CA GLY A 413 -30.79 -38.33 19.59
C GLY A 413 -31.31 -38.33 18.15
N ILE A 414 -30.92 -37.35 17.33
CA ILE A 414 -31.27 -37.25 15.91
C ILE A 414 -30.01 -37.29 15.05
N ASN A 415 -30.11 -37.86 13.85
CA ASN A 415 -29.02 -37.89 12.86
C ASN A 415 -29.55 -37.57 11.45
N PRO A 416 -29.99 -36.32 11.21
CA PRO A 416 -30.47 -35.88 9.91
C PRO A 416 -29.32 -35.88 8.88
N GLU A 417 -29.62 -36.16 7.60
CA GLU A 417 -28.60 -36.18 6.54
C GLU A 417 -27.99 -34.78 6.30
N ARG A 418 -28.86 -33.76 6.20
CA ARG A 418 -28.46 -32.37 6.00
C ARG A 418 -29.49 -31.41 6.56
N LEU A 419 -29.04 -30.38 7.26
CA LEU A 419 -29.90 -29.43 7.95
C LEU A 419 -30.00 -28.05 7.28
N THR A 420 -31.09 -27.36 7.58
CA THR A 420 -31.23 -25.90 7.42
C THR A 420 -31.61 -25.26 8.74
N ILE A 421 -31.15 -24.03 8.94
CA ILE A 421 -31.63 -23.12 9.98
C ILE A 421 -32.07 -21.82 9.29
N GLU A 422 -33.28 -21.35 9.61
CA GLU A 422 -33.92 -20.21 8.97
C GLU A 422 -34.50 -19.29 10.03
N LEU A 423 -34.22 -18.00 9.89
CA LEU A 423 -34.82 -16.93 10.68
C LEU A 423 -35.76 -16.14 9.77
N SER A 424 -37.05 -16.13 10.12
CA SER A 424 -38.07 -15.36 9.44
C SER A 424 -38.48 -14.13 10.24
N ASP A 425 -38.72 -13.01 9.56
CA ASP A 425 -39.28 -11.79 10.15
C ASP A 425 -40.78 -11.95 10.46
N ALA A 426 -41.39 -10.89 11.01
CA ALA A 426 -42.81 -10.87 11.37
C ALA A 426 -43.77 -11.01 10.17
N ASP A 427 -43.30 -10.71 8.95
CA ASP A 427 -44.05 -10.86 7.70
C ASP A 427 -43.86 -12.25 7.06
N GLY A 428 -43.00 -13.09 7.65
CA GLY A 428 -42.70 -14.44 7.18
C GLY A 428 -41.60 -14.50 6.12
N ASN A 429 -40.89 -13.41 5.84
CA ASN A 429 -39.75 -13.42 4.93
C ASN A 429 -38.53 -14.01 5.64
N ILE A 430 -37.79 -14.90 4.97
CA ILE A 430 -36.52 -15.41 5.49
C ILE A 430 -35.47 -14.30 5.35
N VAL A 431 -35.00 -13.78 6.48
CA VAL A 431 -34.01 -12.70 6.53
C VAL A 431 -32.58 -13.21 6.72
N LEU A 432 -32.44 -14.42 7.26
CA LEU A 432 -31.15 -15.07 7.46
C LEU A 432 -31.34 -16.59 7.42
N SER A 433 -30.50 -17.29 6.67
CA SER A 433 -30.56 -18.75 6.58
C SER A 433 -29.18 -19.35 6.45
N TYR A 434 -29.05 -20.60 6.85
CA TYR A 434 -27.85 -21.39 6.61
C TYR A 434 -28.25 -22.81 6.22
N HIS A 435 -27.66 -23.27 5.13
CA HIS A 435 -27.72 -24.65 4.70
C HIS A 435 -26.44 -25.34 5.12
N GLU A 436 -26.56 -26.40 5.92
CA GLU A 436 -25.42 -27.14 6.45
C GLU A 436 -24.41 -27.45 5.33
N HIS A 437 -23.18 -26.98 5.51
CA HIS A 437 -22.10 -27.21 4.57
C HIS A 437 -21.63 -28.65 4.72
N GLN A 438 -21.63 -29.39 3.62
CA GLN A 438 -21.10 -30.75 3.58
C GLN A 438 -19.73 -30.69 2.92
N SER A 439 -18.70 -31.12 3.66
CA SER A 439 -17.33 -31.14 3.16
C SER A 439 -17.24 -32.01 1.90
N GLN A 440 -16.74 -31.41 0.81
CA GLN A 440 -16.47 -32.09 -0.46
C GLN A 440 -15.01 -31.83 -0.83
N ALA A 441 -14.34 -32.85 -1.38
CA ALA A 441 -13.00 -32.68 -1.93
C ALA A 441 -13.12 -31.88 -3.24
N LEU A 442 -12.92 -30.56 -3.17
CA LEU A 442 -12.84 -29.68 -4.32
C LEU A 442 -11.37 -29.55 -4.76
N PRO A 443 -11.09 -29.52 -6.07
CA PRO A 443 -9.74 -29.22 -6.54
C PRO A 443 -9.37 -27.79 -6.13
N LEU A 444 -8.10 -27.59 -5.77
CA LEU A 444 -7.59 -26.24 -5.55
C LEU A 444 -7.62 -25.46 -6.87
N PRO A 445 -7.96 -24.16 -6.84
CA PRO A 445 -7.92 -23.29 -8.02
C PRO A 445 -6.47 -23.09 -8.53
N ASP A 446 -6.35 -22.72 -9.80
CA ASP A 446 -5.06 -22.41 -10.42
C ASP A 446 -4.47 -21.10 -9.89
N VAL A 447 -3.13 -21.04 -9.81
CA VAL A 447 -2.37 -19.82 -9.52
C VAL A 447 -2.25 -18.92 -10.75
N ALA A 448 -2.05 -17.63 -10.51
CA ALA A 448 -1.86 -16.64 -11.57
C ALA A 448 -0.58 -16.92 -12.39
N LYS A 449 -0.58 -16.49 -13.66
CA LYS A 449 0.56 -16.62 -14.59
C LYS A 449 0.93 -15.27 -15.19
N ALA A 450 2.22 -15.02 -15.32
CA ALA A 450 2.72 -13.79 -15.90
C ALA A 450 2.39 -13.73 -17.41
N PRO A 451 1.96 -12.57 -17.94
CA PRO A 451 1.75 -12.40 -19.37
C PRO A 451 3.08 -12.37 -20.14
N LEU A 452 3.03 -12.52 -21.47
CA LEU A 452 4.21 -12.32 -22.33
C LEU A 452 4.67 -10.85 -22.30
N ALA A 453 5.95 -10.61 -22.61
CA ALA A 453 6.49 -9.27 -22.75
C ALA A 453 5.90 -8.55 -23.99
N ALA A 454 5.78 -7.22 -23.93
CA ALA A 454 5.09 -6.42 -24.96
C ALA A 454 5.63 -6.67 -26.37
N GLN A 455 6.96 -6.80 -26.55
CA GLN A 455 7.58 -7.03 -27.85
C GLN A 455 7.20 -8.37 -28.50
N ASP A 456 6.88 -9.38 -27.68
CA ASP A 456 6.55 -10.74 -28.12
C ASP A 456 5.06 -10.92 -28.42
N ILE A 457 4.23 -9.96 -28.04
CA ILE A 457 2.80 -9.96 -28.37
C ILE A 457 2.60 -9.78 -29.87
N THR A 458 1.78 -10.63 -30.48
CA THR A 458 1.47 -10.59 -31.92
C THR A 458 0.02 -10.23 -32.23
N SER A 459 -0.83 -10.13 -31.20
CA SER A 459 -2.24 -9.76 -31.30
C SER A 459 -2.50 -8.39 -30.67
N THR A 460 -3.15 -7.50 -31.40
CA THR A 460 -3.60 -6.20 -30.86
C THR A 460 -4.60 -6.38 -29.72
N ASP A 461 -5.41 -7.45 -29.75
CA ASP A 461 -6.38 -7.74 -28.69
C ASP A 461 -5.71 -8.10 -27.36
N GLU A 462 -4.71 -8.98 -27.44
CA GLU A 462 -3.91 -9.40 -26.30
C GLU A 462 -3.09 -8.23 -25.74
N ALA A 463 -2.48 -7.41 -26.62
CA ALA A 463 -1.76 -6.21 -26.22
C ALA A 463 -2.66 -5.25 -25.42
N TRP A 464 -3.91 -5.06 -25.86
CA TRP A 464 -4.86 -4.20 -25.17
C TRP A 464 -5.28 -4.75 -23.80
N PHE A 465 -5.62 -6.04 -23.70
CA PHE A 465 -6.04 -6.64 -22.43
C PHE A 465 -4.89 -6.68 -21.40
N ILE A 466 -3.66 -6.95 -21.82
CA ILE A 466 -2.51 -6.89 -20.91
C ILE A 466 -2.24 -5.45 -20.49
N GLY A 467 -2.31 -4.49 -21.42
CA GLY A 467 -2.18 -3.06 -21.09
C GLY A 467 -3.23 -2.62 -20.06
N GLN A 468 -4.49 -3.04 -20.23
CA GLN A 468 -5.57 -2.74 -19.29
C GLN A 468 -5.30 -3.35 -17.90
N HIS A 469 -4.87 -4.62 -17.85
CA HIS A 469 -4.50 -5.29 -16.61
C HIS A 469 -3.39 -4.51 -15.88
N LEU A 470 -2.28 -4.19 -16.56
CA LEU A 470 -1.15 -3.49 -15.95
C LEU A 470 -1.54 -2.08 -15.46
N GLU A 471 -2.40 -1.37 -16.20
CA GLU A 471 -2.89 -0.05 -15.81
C GLU A 471 -3.78 -0.15 -14.56
N GLN A 472 -4.76 -1.05 -14.57
CA GLN A 472 -5.71 -1.24 -13.48
C GLN A 472 -5.02 -1.60 -12.16
N TYR A 473 -4.01 -2.47 -12.17
CA TYR A 473 -3.34 -2.91 -10.93
C TYR A 473 -2.11 -2.07 -10.56
N HIS A 474 -1.84 -0.97 -11.28
CA HIS A 474 -0.62 -0.17 -11.14
C HIS A 474 0.65 -1.03 -11.12
N HIS A 475 0.83 -1.89 -12.12
CA HIS A 475 1.91 -2.86 -12.09
C HIS A 475 3.29 -2.17 -12.04
N ALA A 476 4.12 -2.55 -11.07
CA ALA A 476 5.42 -1.92 -10.86
C ALA A 476 6.48 -2.34 -11.88
N SER A 477 6.50 -3.61 -12.30
CA SER A 477 7.59 -4.11 -13.15
C SER A 477 7.39 -3.90 -14.67
N ARG A 478 6.19 -3.50 -15.10
CA ARG A 478 5.84 -3.39 -16.52
C ARG A 478 4.91 -2.21 -16.77
N SER A 479 5.17 -1.46 -17.84
CA SER A 479 4.41 -0.26 -18.21
C SER A 479 3.22 -0.61 -19.11
N PRO A 480 1.98 -0.20 -18.79
CA PRO A 480 0.84 -0.38 -19.70
C PRO A 480 1.03 0.36 -21.04
N PHE A 481 1.78 1.47 -21.01
CA PHE A 481 2.07 2.28 -22.19
C PHE A 481 2.76 1.47 -23.30
N ASP A 482 3.67 0.56 -22.92
CA ASP A 482 4.46 -0.23 -23.87
C ASP A 482 3.58 -1.24 -24.62
N TYR A 483 2.56 -1.79 -23.95
CA TYR A 483 1.60 -2.72 -24.54
C TYR A 483 0.62 -1.99 -25.48
N TYR A 484 0.13 -0.80 -25.09
CA TYR A 484 -0.70 -0.02 -26.00
C TYR A 484 0.07 0.46 -27.24
N LEU A 485 1.34 0.86 -27.08
CA LEU A 485 2.23 1.16 -28.21
C LEU A 485 2.43 -0.07 -29.10
N ARG A 486 2.62 -1.26 -28.53
CA ARG A 486 2.68 -2.49 -29.30
C ARG A 486 1.41 -2.71 -30.12
N GLY A 487 0.24 -2.50 -29.51
CA GLY A 487 -1.04 -2.60 -30.20
C GLY A 487 -1.14 -1.65 -31.39
N VAL A 488 -0.70 -0.40 -31.25
CA VAL A 488 -0.63 0.59 -32.35
C VAL A 488 0.42 0.23 -33.40
N ALA A 489 1.53 -0.41 -33.01
CA ALA A 489 2.54 -0.89 -33.96
C ALA A 489 2.01 -2.03 -34.85
N LEU A 490 1.15 -2.91 -34.28
CA LEU A 490 0.48 -3.99 -35.02
C LEU A 490 -0.68 -3.47 -35.88
N ASP A 491 -1.46 -2.51 -35.36
CA ASP A 491 -2.55 -1.84 -36.08
C ASP A 491 -2.57 -0.33 -35.72
N PRO A 492 -2.06 0.55 -36.61
CA PRO A 492 -1.99 1.99 -36.34
C PRO A 492 -3.34 2.66 -36.06
N LEU A 493 -4.44 2.03 -36.47
CA LEU A 493 -5.79 2.54 -36.29
C LEU A 493 -6.57 1.72 -35.25
N ASP A 494 -5.95 0.88 -34.41
CA ASP A 494 -6.70 0.20 -33.36
C ASP A 494 -7.39 1.21 -32.44
N TYR A 495 -8.71 1.08 -32.26
CA TYR A 495 -9.48 2.06 -31.51
C TYR A 495 -9.09 2.09 -30.03
N ARG A 496 -8.90 0.92 -29.42
CA ARG A 496 -8.79 0.76 -27.97
C ARG A 496 -7.42 1.19 -27.48
N CYS A 497 -6.35 0.77 -28.16
CA CYS A 497 -4.98 1.17 -27.85
C CYS A 497 -4.78 2.68 -28.07
N ASN A 498 -5.29 3.24 -29.17
CA ASN A 498 -5.23 4.69 -29.39
C ASN A 498 -6.03 5.48 -28.34
N LEU A 499 -7.22 4.99 -27.93
CA LEU A 499 -7.99 5.64 -26.88
C LEU A 499 -7.26 5.62 -25.53
N ALA A 500 -6.69 4.47 -25.14
CA ALA A 500 -5.92 4.34 -23.91
C ALA A 500 -4.69 5.26 -23.91
N LEU A 501 -3.92 5.30 -25.01
CA LEU A 501 -2.81 6.23 -25.17
C LEU A 501 -3.25 7.70 -25.11
N ALA A 502 -4.40 8.05 -25.71
CA ALA A 502 -4.93 9.41 -25.63
C ALA A 502 -5.26 9.82 -24.18
N MET A 503 -5.84 8.91 -23.39
CA MET A 503 -6.12 9.16 -21.97
C MET A 503 -4.83 9.29 -21.15
N LEU A 504 -3.84 8.42 -21.38
CA LEU A 504 -2.54 8.50 -20.72
C LEU A 504 -1.83 9.82 -21.04
N GLU A 505 -1.77 10.24 -22.31
CA GLU A 505 -1.15 11.50 -22.70
C GLU A 505 -1.90 12.72 -22.17
N TYR A 506 -3.23 12.68 -22.09
CA TYR A 506 -4.00 13.73 -21.42
C TYR A 506 -3.59 13.87 -19.95
N ASN A 507 -3.40 12.76 -19.24
CA ASN A 507 -2.94 12.74 -17.84
C ASN A 507 -1.46 13.16 -17.68
N ARG A 508 -0.66 13.15 -18.75
CA ARG A 508 0.72 13.65 -18.81
C ARG A 508 0.82 15.13 -19.18
N ALA A 509 -0.31 15.81 -19.34
CA ALA A 509 -0.41 17.17 -19.90
C ALA A 509 0.15 17.29 -21.33
N ASP A 510 0.17 16.20 -22.11
CA ASP A 510 0.50 16.24 -23.55
C ASP A 510 -0.78 16.25 -24.40
N PHE A 511 -1.48 17.39 -24.35
CA PHE A 511 -2.74 17.56 -25.06
C PHE A 511 -2.63 17.42 -26.58
N PRO A 512 -1.56 17.91 -27.25
CA PRO A 512 -1.37 17.67 -28.68
C PRO A 512 -1.28 16.17 -29.03
N GLN A 513 -0.51 15.39 -28.26
CA GLN A 513 -0.39 13.95 -28.50
C GLN A 513 -1.68 13.20 -28.17
N ALA A 514 -2.39 13.61 -27.12
CA ALA A 514 -3.72 13.08 -26.81
C ALA A 514 -4.71 13.28 -27.98
N VAL A 515 -4.72 14.47 -28.59
CA VAL A 515 -5.53 14.76 -29.79
C VAL A 515 -5.12 13.87 -30.97
N ALA A 516 -3.81 13.65 -31.16
CA ALA A 516 -3.29 12.83 -32.25
C ALA A 516 -3.77 11.37 -32.14
N TYR A 517 -3.64 10.75 -30.96
CA TYR A 517 -4.10 9.39 -30.73
C TYR A 517 -5.63 9.26 -30.81
N ALA A 518 -6.38 10.15 -30.15
CA ALA A 518 -7.83 10.15 -30.23
C ALA A 518 -8.34 10.31 -31.67
N THR A 519 -7.62 11.07 -32.50
CA THR A 519 -7.93 11.21 -33.92
C THR A 519 -7.73 9.92 -34.71
N GLN A 520 -6.72 9.09 -34.41
CA GLN A 520 -6.57 7.78 -35.06
C GLN A 520 -7.69 6.81 -34.62
N ALA A 521 -8.05 6.81 -33.34
CA ALA A 521 -9.19 6.03 -32.85
C ALA A 521 -10.49 6.42 -33.60
N LEU A 522 -10.75 7.72 -33.77
CA LEU A 522 -11.92 8.20 -34.50
C LEU A 522 -11.89 7.88 -35.99
N LYS A 523 -10.71 7.86 -36.64
CA LYS A 523 -10.60 7.39 -38.03
C LYS A 523 -11.08 5.95 -38.18
N ARG A 524 -10.70 5.07 -37.26
CA ARG A 524 -11.19 3.68 -37.22
C ARG A 524 -12.69 3.62 -37.01
N ALA A 525 -13.19 4.32 -35.98
CA ALA A 525 -14.59 4.33 -35.63
C ALA A 525 -15.47 4.81 -36.81
N HIS A 526 -15.01 5.84 -37.52
CA HIS A 526 -15.74 6.46 -38.63
C HIS A 526 -15.55 5.79 -39.99
N ALA A 527 -14.67 4.80 -40.11
CA ALA A 527 -14.38 4.13 -41.39
C ALA A 527 -15.64 3.56 -42.05
N LEU A 528 -16.54 2.99 -41.24
CA LEU A 528 -17.80 2.40 -41.70
C LEU A 528 -19.04 3.05 -41.06
N ASN A 529 -18.89 3.66 -39.87
CA ASN A 529 -20.00 4.19 -39.10
C ASN A 529 -19.78 5.67 -38.80
N LYS A 530 -20.55 6.57 -39.44
CA LYS A 530 -20.45 8.02 -39.14
C LYS A 530 -20.82 8.37 -37.69
N ASN A 531 -21.56 7.48 -37.02
CA ASN A 531 -22.02 7.64 -35.64
C ASN A 531 -21.62 6.37 -34.86
N PRO A 532 -20.41 6.30 -34.30
CA PRO A 532 -19.93 5.11 -33.61
C PRO A 532 -20.64 4.91 -32.26
N GLN A 533 -20.72 3.67 -31.79
CA GLN A 533 -21.38 3.35 -30.52
C GLN A 533 -20.68 3.99 -29.30
N CYS A 534 -19.34 4.02 -29.30
CA CYS A 534 -18.53 4.56 -28.21
C CYS A 534 -18.09 6.01 -28.50
N GLY A 535 -18.44 6.94 -27.60
CA GLY A 535 -18.11 8.36 -27.73
C GLY A 535 -16.89 8.83 -26.93
N GLN A 536 -16.17 7.92 -26.26
CA GLN A 536 -15.04 8.26 -25.39
C GLN A 536 -13.87 8.94 -26.13
N ALA A 537 -13.57 8.52 -27.36
CA ALA A 537 -12.53 9.16 -28.18
C ALA A 537 -12.87 10.62 -28.54
N SER A 538 -14.15 10.93 -28.79
CA SER A 538 -14.60 12.33 -28.96
C SER A 538 -14.51 13.10 -27.64
N LEU A 539 -14.91 12.49 -26.52
CA LEU A 539 -14.87 13.14 -25.20
C LEU A 539 -13.45 13.54 -24.79
N ILE A 540 -12.48 12.63 -24.91
CA ILE A 540 -11.09 12.92 -24.51
C ILE A 540 -10.45 13.92 -25.47
N ARG A 541 -10.78 13.87 -26.77
CA ARG A 541 -10.29 14.85 -27.75
C ARG A 541 -10.87 16.24 -27.49
N ALA A 542 -12.16 16.34 -27.16
CA ALA A 542 -12.80 17.58 -26.75
C ALA A 542 -12.12 18.17 -25.51
N SER A 543 -11.87 17.34 -24.49
CA SER A 543 -11.20 17.75 -23.26
C SER A 543 -9.78 18.26 -23.53
N ALA A 544 -9.04 17.60 -24.42
CA ALA A 544 -7.71 18.03 -24.83
C ALA A 544 -7.72 19.33 -25.66
N TYR A 545 -8.74 19.56 -26.51
CA TYR A 545 -8.94 20.83 -27.21
C TYR A 545 -9.29 21.96 -26.26
N GLU A 546 -10.15 21.72 -25.26
CA GLU A 546 -10.52 22.69 -24.22
C GLU A 546 -9.27 23.17 -23.47
N ARG A 547 -8.38 22.25 -23.07
CA ARG A 547 -7.10 22.57 -22.41
C ARG A 547 -6.14 23.38 -23.27
N GLN A 548 -6.21 23.23 -24.60
CA GLN A 548 -5.43 24.02 -25.56
C GLN A 548 -6.09 25.38 -25.90
N GLY A 549 -7.23 25.71 -25.29
CA GLY A 549 -8.01 26.91 -25.61
C GLY A 549 -8.72 26.85 -26.97
N GLN A 550 -8.78 25.68 -27.60
CA GLN A 550 -9.45 25.44 -28.89
C GLN A 550 -10.94 25.14 -28.67
N TYR A 551 -11.67 26.12 -28.11
CA TYR A 551 -13.03 25.92 -27.61
C TYR A 551 -14.05 25.52 -28.68
N GLN A 552 -13.90 26.01 -29.92
CA GLN A 552 -14.82 25.64 -31.00
C GLN A 552 -14.69 24.15 -31.38
N GLN A 553 -13.45 23.66 -31.51
CA GLN A 553 -13.20 22.23 -31.76
C GLN A 553 -13.66 21.37 -30.58
N ALA A 554 -13.46 21.85 -29.35
CA ALA A 554 -13.93 21.18 -28.15
C ALA A 554 -15.46 21.05 -28.14
N GLU A 555 -16.18 22.12 -28.45
CA GLU A 555 -17.64 22.13 -28.51
C GLU A 555 -18.19 21.10 -29.51
N GLU A 556 -17.65 21.07 -30.74
CA GLU A 556 -18.06 20.10 -31.77
C GLU A 556 -17.87 18.65 -31.29
N ASP A 557 -16.74 18.33 -30.68
CA ASP A 557 -16.47 16.98 -30.18
C ASP A 557 -17.29 16.63 -28.93
N PHE A 558 -17.59 17.59 -28.05
CA PHE A 558 -18.53 17.35 -26.94
C PHE A 558 -19.93 17.02 -27.47
N TRP A 559 -20.40 17.73 -28.51
CA TRP A 559 -21.66 17.38 -29.18
C TRP A 559 -21.64 15.98 -29.79
N ARG A 560 -20.51 15.54 -30.36
CA ARG A 560 -20.37 14.15 -30.83
C ARG A 560 -20.38 13.15 -29.68
N ALA A 561 -19.72 13.48 -28.57
CA ALA A 561 -19.62 12.60 -27.41
C ALA A 561 -20.99 12.34 -26.75
N VAL A 562 -21.92 13.31 -26.74
CA VAL A 562 -23.24 13.13 -26.09
C VAL A 562 -24.19 12.18 -26.82
N TRP A 563 -23.82 11.72 -28.02
CA TRP A 563 -24.60 10.74 -28.79
C TRP A 563 -24.45 9.32 -28.23
N SER A 564 -23.43 9.06 -27.41
CA SER A 564 -23.16 7.77 -26.79
C SER A 564 -23.42 7.82 -25.28
N GLY A 565 -24.10 6.80 -24.75
CA GLY A 565 -24.44 6.72 -23.32
C GLY A 565 -23.22 6.80 -22.40
N ASN A 566 -22.12 6.15 -22.77
CA ASN A 566 -20.88 6.08 -21.98
C ASN A 566 -20.07 7.38 -21.91
N SER A 567 -20.42 8.39 -22.68
CA SER A 567 -19.78 9.71 -22.66
C SER A 567 -20.78 10.86 -22.48
N LYS A 568 -22.06 10.54 -22.34
CA LYS A 568 -23.15 11.53 -22.29
C LYS A 568 -23.02 12.49 -21.12
N ALA A 569 -22.75 11.98 -19.92
CA ALA A 569 -22.58 12.80 -18.73
C ALA A 569 -21.40 13.77 -18.87
N GLY A 570 -20.22 13.27 -19.25
CA GLY A 570 -19.01 14.08 -19.44
C GLY A 570 -19.13 15.08 -20.60
N GLY A 571 -19.78 14.70 -21.70
CA GLY A 571 -19.98 15.57 -22.86
C GLY A 571 -20.88 16.78 -22.54
N TYR A 572 -22.02 16.54 -21.89
CA TYR A 572 -22.88 17.64 -21.44
C TYR A 572 -22.23 18.49 -20.34
N TYR A 573 -21.39 17.90 -19.48
CA TYR A 573 -20.61 18.69 -18.53
C TYR A 573 -19.64 19.63 -19.25
N GLY A 574 -18.90 19.14 -20.25
CA GLY A 574 -18.05 19.96 -21.12
C GLY A 574 -18.81 21.13 -21.75
N LEU A 575 -19.99 20.87 -22.35
CA LEU A 575 -20.86 21.92 -22.90
C LEU A 575 -21.33 22.92 -21.83
N ALA A 576 -21.67 22.46 -20.62
CA ALA A 576 -22.04 23.33 -19.51
C ALA A 576 -20.89 24.27 -19.10
N ARG A 577 -19.65 23.77 -19.06
CA ARG A 577 -18.45 24.59 -18.78
C ARG A 577 -18.22 25.65 -19.86
N LEU A 578 -18.34 25.28 -21.14
CA LEU A 578 -18.20 26.23 -22.25
C LEU A 578 -19.31 27.29 -22.22
N ALA A 579 -20.55 26.90 -21.91
CA ALA A 579 -21.66 27.84 -21.75
C ALA A 579 -21.44 28.80 -20.57
N ALA A 580 -20.97 28.30 -19.43
CA ALA A 580 -20.61 29.11 -18.26
C ALA A 580 -19.49 30.12 -18.58
N ARG A 581 -18.43 29.67 -19.26
CA ARG A 581 -17.32 30.52 -19.73
C ARG A 581 -17.78 31.65 -20.65
N ASN A 582 -18.79 31.39 -21.47
CA ASN A 582 -19.36 32.37 -22.41
C ASN A 582 -20.44 33.28 -21.78
N GLY A 583 -20.74 33.13 -20.49
CA GLY A 583 -21.81 33.88 -19.81
C GLY A 583 -23.24 33.42 -20.16
N ASN A 584 -23.39 32.31 -20.90
CA ASN A 584 -24.68 31.77 -21.33
C ASN A 584 -25.27 30.84 -20.25
N PHE A 585 -25.57 31.38 -19.07
CA PHE A 585 -25.91 30.60 -17.88
C PHE A 585 -27.18 29.76 -18.01
N ASP A 586 -28.22 30.22 -18.73
CA ASP A 586 -29.44 29.43 -18.93
C ASP A 586 -29.19 28.18 -19.78
N ALA A 587 -28.33 28.27 -20.81
CA ALA A 587 -27.91 27.10 -21.58
C ALA A 587 -27.03 26.17 -20.73
N GLY A 588 -26.14 26.74 -19.92
CA GLY A 588 -25.33 25.99 -18.96
C GLY A 588 -26.18 25.20 -17.96
N LEU A 589 -27.29 25.77 -17.46
CA LEU A 589 -28.25 25.09 -16.60
C LEU A 589 -28.93 23.90 -17.30
N ASP A 590 -29.37 24.05 -18.55
CA ASP A 590 -29.96 22.94 -19.31
C ASP A 590 -28.92 21.82 -19.53
N PHE A 591 -27.69 22.16 -19.94
CA PHE A 591 -26.64 21.16 -20.09
C PHE A 591 -26.28 20.45 -18.78
N CYS A 592 -26.24 21.17 -17.65
CA CYS A 592 -26.08 20.55 -16.33
C CYS A 592 -27.21 19.54 -16.06
N GLN A 593 -28.47 19.89 -16.35
CA GLN A 593 -29.59 18.98 -16.18
C GLN A 593 -29.49 17.75 -17.08
N GLN A 594 -29.05 17.89 -18.34
CA GLN A 594 -28.84 16.74 -19.23
C GLN A 594 -27.71 15.83 -18.73
N SER A 595 -26.63 16.40 -18.20
CA SER A 595 -25.54 15.63 -17.60
C SER A 595 -26.01 14.87 -16.36
N LEU A 596 -26.75 15.53 -15.45
CA LEU A 596 -27.29 14.91 -14.23
C LEU A 596 -28.36 13.85 -14.50
N ARG A 597 -29.08 13.92 -15.62
CA ARG A 597 -29.96 12.82 -16.06
C ARG A 597 -29.18 11.56 -16.44
N ALA A 598 -27.94 11.71 -16.91
CA ALA A 598 -27.07 10.58 -17.24
C ALA A 598 -26.25 10.10 -16.03
N CYS A 599 -25.77 11.03 -15.18
CA CYS A 599 -25.05 10.73 -13.94
C CYS A 599 -25.51 11.67 -12.81
N PRO A 600 -26.53 11.30 -12.02
CA PRO A 600 -27.10 12.17 -10.98
C PRO A 600 -26.13 12.53 -9.84
N THR A 601 -25.09 11.72 -9.66
CA THR A 601 -24.09 11.84 -8.60
C THR A 601 -22.85 12.63 -9.02
N ASN A 602 -22.82 13.20 -10.22
CA ASN A 602 -21.70 14.01 -10.70
C ASN A 602 -21.59 15.31 -9.88
N GLN A 603 -20.74 15.30 -8.86
CA GLN A 603 -20.61 16.38 -7.89
C GLN A 603 -20.12 17.70 -8.53
N GLU A 604 -19.28 17.61 -9.55
CA GLU A 604 -18.80 18.76 -10.32
C GLU A 604 -19.96 19.51 -10.99
N VAL A 605 -20.89 18.76 -11.59
CA VAL A 605 -22.07 19.33 -12.25
C VAL A 605 -23.08 19.83 -11.22
N LEU A 606 -23.22 19.17 -10.08
CA LEU A 606 -24.08 19.64 -8.98
C LEU A 606 -23.62 21.01 -8.46
N CYS A 607 -22.31 21.19 -8.25
CA CYS A 607 -21.73 22.48 -7.86
C CYS A 607 -21.89 23.54 -8.96
N LEU A 608 -21.58 23.22 -10.22
CA LEU A 608 -21.75 24.16 -11.33
C LEU A 608 -23.22 24.58 -11.49
N HIS A 609 -24.16 23.64 -11.46
CA HIS A 609 -25.59 23.93 -11.54
C HIS A 609 -26.02 24.89 -10.43
N ASN A 610 -25.56 24.67 -9.20
CA ASN A 610 -25.87 25.55 -8.07
C ASN A 610 -25.31 26.96 -8.29
N LEU A 611 -24.05 27.07 -8.72
CA LEU A 611 -23.42 28.36 -9.03
C LEU A 611 -24.15 29.11 -10.14
N LEU A 612 -24.52 28.42 -11.23
CA LEU A 612 -25.26 29.02 -12.33
C LEU A 612 -26.66 29.49 -11.91
N LEU A 613 -27.34 28.81 -10.98
CA LEU A 613 -28.60 29.31 -10.42
C LEU A 613 -28.40 30.64 -9.70
N VAL A 614 -27.34 30.78 -8.91
CA VAL A 614 -26.99 32.04 -8.22
C VAL A 614 -26.70 33.14 -9.25
N LEU A 615 -25.85 32.85 -10.24
CA LEU A 615 -25.45 33.82 -11.27
C LEU A 615 -26.60 34.24 -12.20
N SER A 616 -27.59 33.37 -12.41
CA SER A 616 -28.83 33.69 -13.14
C SER A 616 -29.92 34.33 -12.27
N GLY A 617 -29.62 34.71 -11.02
CA GLY A 617 -30.57 35.38 -10.12
C GLY A 617 -31.66 34.48 -9.52
N ARG A 618 -31.50 33.15 -9.59
CA ARG A 618 -32.45 32.15 -9.07
C ARG A 618 -32.03 31.65 -7.68
N GLN A 619 -31.77 32.57 -6.76
CA GLN A 619 -31.17 32.31 -5.45
C GLN A 619 -31.97 31.32 -4.58
N ASP A 620 -33.30 31.43 -4.54
CA ASP A 620 -34.13 30.52 -3.74
C ASP A 620 -33.98 29.05 -4.17
N ASN A 621 -33.93 28.81 -5.49
CA ASN A 621 -33.69 27.47 -6.03
C ASN A 621 -32.28 26.97 -5.69
N ALA A 622 -31.28 27.86 -5.76
CA ALA A 622 -29.90 27.53 -5.41
C ALA A 622 -29.79 27.14 -3.92
N ARG A 623 -30.41 27.91 -3.02
CA ARG A 623 -30.43 27.63 -1.58
C ARG A 623 -31.07 26.29 -1.27
N LEU A 624 -32.28 26.03 -1.79
CA LEU A 624 -32.98 24.76 -1.57
C LEU A 624 -32.16 23.56 -2.06
N GLN A 625 -31.56 23.67 -3.26
CA GLN A 625 -30.69 22.63 -3.79
C GLN A 625 -29.47 22.43 -2.88
N ARG A 626 -28.80 23.51 -2.47
CA ARG A 626 -27.58 23.46 -1.69
C ARG A 626 -27.79 22.88 -0.28
N GLU A 627 -28.92 23.17 0.36
CA GLU A 627 -29.28 22.56 1.65
C GLU A 627 -29.39 21.03 1.56
N LYS A 628 -29.95 20.51 0.45
CA LYS A 628 -29.97 19.07 0.19
C LYS A 628 -28.56 18.55 -0.08
N LEU A 629 -27.80 19.23 -0.93
CA LEU A 629 -26.45 18.81 -1.30
C LEU A 629 -25.47 18.83 -0.12
N LEU A 630 -25.60 19.73 0.85
CA LEU A 630 -24.76 19.72 2.05
C LEU A 630 -25.09 18.57 3.01
N ARG A 631 -26.30 18.00 2.96
CA ARG A 631 -26.63 16.73 3.65
C ARG A 631 -26.09 15.53 2.89
N ASP A 632 -26.24 15.54 1.57
CA ASP A 632 -25.73 14.45 0.74
C ASP A 632 -24.20 14.44 0.73
N TYR A 633 -23.53 15.58 0.58
CA TYR A 633 -22.08 15.70 0.40
C TYR A 633 -21.44 16.64 1.43
N PRO A 634 -21.51 16.31 2.73
CA PRO A 634 -21.16 17.22 3.82
C PRO A 634 -19.66 17.60 3.91
N LEU A 635 -18.77 16.92 3.19
CA LEU A 635 -17.33 17.22 3.09
C LEU A 635 -16.91 17.82 1.73
N ASN A 636 -17.85 18.15 0.85
CA ASN A 636 -17.51 18.79 -0.43
C ASN A 636 -17.21 20.27 -0.21
N ALA A 637 -15.92 20.64 -0.22
CA ALA A 637 -15.45 22.00 0.04
C ALA A 637 -16.09 23.07 -0.87
N THR A 638 -16.38 22.75 -2.14
CA THR A 638 -17.03 23.69 -3.07
C THR A 638 -18.45 24.02 -2.64
N LEU A 639 -19.21 23.07 -2.09
CA LEU A 639 -20.57 23.34 -1.58
C LEU A 639 -20.55 24.30 -0.39
N TRP A 640 -19.55 24.16 0.49
CA TRP A 640 -19.36 25.07 1.62
C TRP A 640 -18.92 26.45 1.17
N TRP A 641 -18.04 26.54 0.17
CA TRP A 641 -17.73 27.80 -0.49
C TRP A 641 -18.98 28.43 -1.11
N LEU A 642 -19.81 27.69 -1.84
CA LEU A 642 -21.06 28.18 -2.44
C LEU A 642 -22.03 28.72 -1.38
N ASN A 643 -22.09 28.07 -0.21
CA ASN A 643 -22.90 28.53 0.91
C ASN A 643 -22.41 29.88 1.46
N TRP A 644 -21.10 30.05 1.58
CA TRP A 644 -20.52 31.34 1.92
C TRP A 644 -20.67 32.37 0.79
N PHE A 645 -20.49 31.98 -0.47
CA PHE A 645 -20.51 32.89 -1.63
C PHE A 645 -21.86 33.59 -1.81
N ASP A 646 -22.97 32.87 -1.61
CA ASP A 646 -24.34 33.39 -1.79
C ASP A 646 -24.69 34.50 -0.80
N GLY A 647 -24.23 34.40 0.46
CA GLY A 647 -24.59 35.34 1.54
C GLY A 647 -23.43 36.16 2.14
N ARG A 648 -22.19 35.79 1.86
CA ARG A 648 -20.92 36.36 2.40
C ARG A 648 -20.91 36.58 3.92
N SER A 649 -21.61 35.72 4.67
CA SER A 649 -21.69 35.85 6.13
C SER A 649 -20.42 35.34 6.81
N GLU A 650 -20.03 36.00 7.90
CA GLU A 650 -18.88 35.57 8.72
C GLU A 650 -19.06 34.16 9.27
N SER A 651 -20.28 33.80 9.68
CA SER A 651 -20.59 32.45 10.18
C SER A 651 -20.34 31.37 9.13
N ALA A 652 -20.73 31.61 7.87
CA ALA A 652 -20.50 30.65 6.80
C ALA A 652 -19.01 30.56 6.44
N LEU A 653 -18.26 31.67 6.54
CA LEU A 653 -16.82 31.68 6.32
C LEU A 653 -16.09 30.83 7.37
N VAL A 654 -16.45 31.00 8.65
CA VAL A 654 -15.89 30.22 9.77
C VAL A 654 -16.21 28.73 9.60
N GLN A 655 -17.42 28.37 9.20
CA GLN A 655 -17.79 26.98 8.93
C GLN A 655 -16.99 26.37 7.78
N TRP A 656 -16.86 27.10 6.67
CA TRP A 656 -16.09 26.64 5.51
C TRP A 656 -14.60 26.48 5.82
N ARG A 657 -13.97 27.49 6.46
CA ARG A 657 -12.58 27.39 6.93
C ARG A 657 -12.40 26.26 7.95
N GLY A 658 -13.36 26.07 8.84
CA GLY A 658 -13.38 25.02 9.84
C GLY A 658 -13.53 23.62 9.27
N LEU A 659 -14.26 23.45 8.15
CA LEU A 659 -14.24 22.19 7.41
C LEU A 659 -12.86 21.96 6.79
N CYS A 660 -12.33 22.96 6.08
CA CYS A 660 -11.12 22.76 5.27
C CYS A 660 -9.84 22.64 6.10
N GLN A 661 -9.81 23.13 7.34
CA GLN A 661 -8.70 23.01 8.29
C GLN A 661 -7.33 23.42 7.70
N GLY A 662 -7.32 24.39 6.79
CA GLY A 662 -6.10 24.84 6.09
C GLY A 662 -5.44 23.79 5.19
N ARG A 663 -6.14 22.68 4.86
CA ARG A 663 -5.66 21.67 3.92
C ARG A 663 -5.68 22.21 2.50
N ASP A 664 -4.57 22.04 1.79
CA ASP A 664 -4.35 22.62 0.46
C ASP A 664 -5.27 22.04 -0.61
N VAL A 665 -5.53 20.74 -0.56
CA VAL A 665 -6.35 20.05 -1.56
C VAL A 665 -7.76 20.65 -1.68
N ASN A 666 -8.35 21.11 -0.57
CA ASN A 666 -9.67 21.76 -0.58
C ASN A 666 -9.67 23.09 -1.34
N ALA A 667 -8.60 23.88 -1.17
CA ALA A 667 -8.40 25.13 -1.89
C ALA A 667 -8.21 24.86 -3.39
N LEU A 668 -7.39 23.87 -3.73
CA LEU A 668 -7.02 23.54 -5.10
C LEU A 668 -8.18 22.95 -5.89
N MET A 669 -8.96 22.05 -5.29
CA MET A 669 -10.16 21.50 -5.95
C MET A 669 -11.16 22.61 -6.26
N THR A 670 -11.51 23.43 -5.27
CA THR A 670 -12.49 24.52 -5.45
C THR A 670 -12.00 25.55 -6.47
N ALA A 671 -10.72 25.97 -6.41
CA ALA A 671 -10.15 26.94 -7.35
C ALA A 671 -10.04 26.36 -8.76
N GLY A 672 -9.59 25.11 -8.87
CA GLY A 672 -9.45 24.41 -10.14
C GLY A 672 -10.78 24.28 -10.88
N GLN A 673 -11.87 23.96 -10.17
CA GLN A 673 -13.23 23.94 -10.71
C GLN A 673 -13.63 25.30 -11.28
N LEU A 674 -13.45 26.38 -10.52
CA LEU A 674 -13.79 27.74 -10.95
C LEU A 674 -13.00 28.18 -12.18
N ILE A 675 -11.70 27.82 -12.25
CA ILE A 675 -10.86 28.08 -13.43
C ILE A 675 -11.37 27.31 -14.66
N ASN A 676 -11.72 26.03 -14.48
CA ASN A 676 -12.27 25.20 -15.55
C ASN A 676 -13.62 25.73 -16.06
N TRP A 677 -14.46 26.29 -15.18
CA TRP A 677 -15.72 26.94 -15.54
C TRP A 677 -15.55 28.33 -16.18
N GLY A 678 -14.31 28.82 -16.34
CA GLY A 678 -14.01 30.11 -16.96
C GLY A 678 -14.17 31.31 -16.02
N MET A 679 -14.02 31.10 -14.70
CA MET A 679 -14.27 32.12 -13.68
C MET A 679 -13.01 32.40 -12.82
N PRO A 680 -11.86 32.80 -13.42
CA PRO A 680 -10.61 33.02 -12.68
C PRO A 680 -10.69 34.12 -11.62
N ALA A 681 -11.52 35.14 -11.82
CA ALA A 681 -11.75 36.19 -10.83
C ALA A 681 -12.43 35.66 -9.55
N LEU A 682 -13.39 34.74 -9.70
CA LEU A 682 -14.02 34.07 -8.56
C LEU A 682 -13.03 33.11 -7.88
N ALA A 683 -12.18 32.43 -8.64
CA ALA A 683 -11.13 31.59 -8.06
C ALA A 683 -10.16 32.40 -7.19
N ALA A 684 -9.74 33.59 -7.64
CA ALA A 684 -8.88 34.49 -6.88
C ALA A 684 -9.55 34.98 -5.59
N ASP A 685 -10.82 35.42 -5.67
CA ASP A 685 -11.62 35.82 -4.51
C ASP A 685 -11.80 34.68 -3.50
N MET A 686 -12.08 33.47 -3.99
CA MET A 686 -12.19 32.27 -3.17
C MET A 686 -10.87 31.94 -2.45
N LEU A 687 -9.74 31.94 -3.15
CA LEU A 687 -8.42 31.67 -2.55
C LEU A 687 -8.05 32.71 -1.50
N ASN A 688 -8.31 34.00 -1.76
CA ASN A 688 -8.12 35.08 -0.79
C ASN A 688 -8.96 34.86 0.48
N ALA A 689 -10.22 34.42 0.32
CA ALA A 689 -11.12 34.21 1.43
C ALA A 689 -10.82 32.94 2.22
N LEU A 690 -10.38 31.85 1.58
CA LEU A 690 -9.98 30.63 2.27
C LEU A 690 -8.66 30.81 3.02
N ASP A 691 -7.76 31.63 2.48
CA ASP A 691 -6.47 32.00 3.08
C ASP A 691 -5.57 30.79 3.38
N CYS A 692 -5.45 29.87 2.42
CA CYS A 692 -4.64 28.67 2.56
C CYS A 692 -3.15 28.96 2.30
N GLN A 693 -2.34 28.95 3.36
CA GLN A 693 -0.91 29.25 3.33
C GLN A 693 -0.05 28.01 3.02
N ARG A 694 -0.31 27.35 1.88
CA ARG A 694 0.43 26.18 1.40
C ARG A 694 0.99 26.44 0.00
N THR A 695 2.09 25.76 -0.37
CA THR A 695 2.86 26.03 -1.60
C THR A 695 2.02 26.07 -2.87
N LEU A 696 1.23 25.02 -3.13
CA LEU A 696 0.49 24.92 -4.39
C LEU A 696 -0.73 25.86 -4.47
N PRO A 697 -1.54 26.06 -3.41
CA PRO A 697 -2.56 27.12 -3.39
C PRO A 697 -1.98 28.52 -3.61
N LEU A 698 -0.84 28.84 -3.00
CA LEU A 698 -0.17 30.13 -3.17
C LEU A 698 0.34 30.31 -4.62
N TYR A 699 0.87 29.26 -5.24
CA TYR A 699 1.22 29.29 -6.66
C TYR A 699 0.00 29.44 -7.57
N LEU A 700 -1.11 28.76 -7.28
CA LEU A 700 -2.35 28.90 -8.02
C LEU A 700 -2.92 30.32 -7.89
N GLN A 701 -2.84 30.93 -6.71
CA GLN A 701 -3.23 32.32 -6.50
C GLN A 701 -2.32 33.28 -7.28
N ALA A 702 -1.00 33.06 -7.24
CA ALA A 702 -0.01 33.84 -7.98
C ALA A 702 -0.22 33.75 -9.50
N SER A 703 -0.64 32.60 -10.03
CA SER A 703 -0.89 32.43 -11.47
C SER A 703 -2.11 33.23 -11.97
N LEU A 704 -2.99 33.66 -11.07
CA LEU A 704 -4.17 34.49 -11.39
C LEU A 704 -3.86 36.00 -11.37
N LEU A 705 -2.65 36.40 -10.97
CA LEU A 705 -2.22 37.80 -10.89
C LEU A 705 -1.25 38.16 -12.02
N PRO A 706 -1.17 39.45 -12.41
CA PRO A 706 -0.12 39.94 -13.29
C PRO A 706 1.27 39.67 -12.69
N LYS A 707 2.26 39.42 -13.57
CA LYS A 707 3.65 39.15 -13.17
C LYS A 707 4.25 40.17 -12.19
N ALA A 708 3.86 41.44 -12.30
CA ALA A 708 4.37 42.51 -11.44
C ALA A 708 3.84 42.46 -9.99
N GLU A 709 2.72 41.77 -9.75
CA GLU A 709 2.01 41.79 -8.47
C GLU A 709 2.15 40.49 -7.67
N ARG A 710 2.62 39.41 -8.32
CA ARG A 710 2.65 38.06 -7.72
C ARG A 710 3.93 37.70 -6.95
N GLY A 711 4.90 38.60 -6.87
CA GLY A 711 6.23 38.32 -6.29
C GLY A 711 6.18 37.86 -4.83
N GLU A 712 5.36 38.48 -3.99
CA GLU A 712 5.23 38.13 -2.56
C GLU A 712 4.65 36.71 -2.38
N LEU A 713 3.62 36.36 -3.15
CA LEU A 713 3.01 35.03 -3.10
C LEU A 713 3.99 33.94 -3.53
N VAL A 714 4.81 34.20 -4.55
CA VAL A 714 5.83 33.25 -5.01
C VAL A 714 6.87 32.97 -3.92
N VAL A 715 7.33 34.01 -3.20
CA VAL A 715 8.28 33.83 -2.08
C VAL A 715 7.64 33.01 -0.97
N LYS A 716 6.41 33.37 -0.55
CA LYS A 716 5.67 32.60 0.47
C LYS A 716 5.45 31.14 0.06
N ALA A 717 5.21 30.88 -1.22
CA ALA A 717 5.02 29.51 -1.71
C ALA A 717 6.29 28.65 -1.55
N ILE A 718 7.46 29.22 -1.80
CA ILE A 718 8.76 28.56 -1.61
C ILE A 718 8.99 28.28 -0.12
N ASP A 719 8.80 29.29 0.73
CA ASP A 719 9.05 29.18 2.18
C ASP A 719 8.10 28.20 2.89
N ALA A 720 6.89 28.01 2.34
CA ALA A 720 5.90 27.09 2.88
C ALA A 720 6.22 25.60 2.59
N PHE A 721 7.05 25.30 1.60
CA PHE A 721 7.22 23.93 1.08
C PHE A 721 7.78 22.93 2.12
N PRO A 722 8.82 23.26 2.91
CA PRO A 722 9.36 22.34 3.91
C PRO A 722 8.39 22.01 5.07
N GLN A 723 7.34 22.82 5.25
CA GLN A 723 6.35 22.60 6.32
C GLN A 723 5.29 21.55 5.95
N PHE A 724 5.12 21.27 4.67
CA PHE A 724 4.27 20.21 4.12
C PHE A 724 4.66 19.94 2.68
N VAL A 725 5.38 18.84 2.46
CA VAL A 725 5.97 18.51 1.18
C VAL A 725 4.92 17.86 0.28
N ARG A 726 4.49 18.62 -0.74
CA ARG A 726 3.66 18.09 -1.83
C ARG A 726 4.03 18.71 -3.17
N PHE A 727 4.25 17.86 -4.15
CA PHE A 727 4.55 18.20 -5.54
C PHE A 727 3.24 18.35 -6.37
N PRO A 728 3.27 19.06 -7.51
CA PRO A 728 2.09 19.20 -8.38
C PRO A 728 1.71 17.87 -9.03
N ASN A 729 0.42 17.56 -9.14
CA ASN A 729 -0.03 16.35 -9.85
C ASN A 729 -1.31 16.54 -10.68
N THR A 730 -2.10 17.55 -10.37
CA THR A 730 -3.31 17.92 -11.13
C THR A 730 -2.93 18.80 -12.34
N LEU A 731 -3.78 18.79 -13.38
CA LEU A 731 -3.52 19.57 -14.59
C LEU A 731 -3.64 21.08 -14.35
N GLU A 732 -4.46 21.49 -13.38
CA GLU A 732 -4.61 22.87 -12.93
C GLU A 732 -3.35 23.39 -12.25
N GLU A 733 -2.73 22.57 -11.38
CA GLU A 733 -1.45 22.91 -10.75
C GLU A 733 -0.34 23.06 -11.80
N VAL A 734 -0.29 22.16 -12.79
CA VAL A 734 0.67 22.22 -13.89
C VAL A 734 0.49 23.50 -14.69
N ALA A 735 -0.73 23.82 -15.13
CA ALA A 735 -1.03 25.03 -15.88
C ALA A 735 -0.69 26.31 -15.09
N ALA A 736 -0.95 26.32 -13.77
CA ALA A 736 -0.60 27.43 -12.91
C ALA A 736 0.91 27.65 -12.86
N LEU A 737 1.69 26.59 -12.63
CA LEU A 737 3.15 26.66 -12.57
C LEU A 737 3.77 27.02 -13.93
N GLU A 738 3.22 26.53 -15.05
CA GLU A 738 3.69 26.88 -16.41
C GLU A 738 3.59 28.38 -16.67
N SER A 739 2.61 29.06 -16.08
CA SER A 739 2.46 30.52 -16.20
C SER A 739 3.49 31.33 -15.39
N ILE A 740 4.23 30.71 -14.46
CA ILE A 740 5.17 31.37 -13.52
C ILE A 740 6.61 31.16 -13.98
N GLU A 741 6.89 31.60 -15.21
CA GLU A 741 8.19 31.47 -15.86
C GLU A 741 9.31 32.33 -15.27
N GLU A 742 9.11 33.11 -14.20
CA GLU A 742 10.22 33.80 -13.53
C GLU A 742 10.73 33.08 -12.29
N CYS A 743 10.03 32.05 -11.83
CA CYS A 743 10.42 31.33 -10.62
C CYS A 743 11.25 30.08 -10.98
N TRP A 744 12.41 29.91 -10.34
CA TRP A 744 13.22 28.71 -10.46
C TRP A 744 12.52 27.51 -9.80
N PHE A 745 11.88 27.72 -8.64
CA PHE A 745 11.24 26.63 -7.90
C PHE A 745 9.98 26.12 -8.60
N ALA A 746 9.20 26.99 -9.24
CA ALA A 746 8.07 26.56 -10.07
C ALA A 746 8.52 25.63 -11.22
N ARG A 747 9.70 25.90 -11.83
CA ARG A 747 10.29 25.01 -12.84
C ARG A 747 10.75 23.69 -12.26
N HIS A 748 11.34 23.70 -11.07
CA HIS A 748 11.68 22.46 -10.38
C HIS A 748 10.43 21.60 -10.14
N LEU A 749 9.35 22.18 -9.60
CA LEU A 749 8.09 21.47 -9.38
C LEU A 749 7.50 20.89 -10.68
N LEU A 750 7.52 21.65 -11.78
CA LEU A 750 7.11 21.16 -13.10
C LEU A 750 8.02 20.04 -13.62
N ALA A 751 9.33 20.17 -13.43
CA ALA A 751 10.28 19.14 -13.83
C ALA A 751 10.01 17.84 -13.08
N CYS A 752 9.69 17.90 -11.78
CA CYS A 752 9.28 16.76 -11.00
C CYS A 752 7.99 16.12 -11.53
N PHE A 753 6.98 16.91 -11.91
CA PHE A 753 5.76 16.39 -12.53
C PHE A 753 6.08 15.65 -13.83
N TYR A 754 6.80 16.31 -14.76
CA TYR A 754 7.12 15.71 -16.05
C TYR A 754 8.03 14.49 -15.93
N TYR A 755 8.94 14.46 -14.95
CA TYR A 755 9.77 13.29 -14.69
C TYR A 755 8.93 12.11 -14.17
N ASN A 756 8.05 12.35 -13.18
CA ASN A 756 7.12 11.34 -12.68
C ASN A 756 6.19 10.80 -13.79
N LYS A 757 5.75 11.67 -14.71
CA LYS A 757 4.96 11.30 -15.88
C LYS A 757 5.77 10.63 -17.00
N ARG A 758 7.08 10.40 -16.80
CA ARG A 758 8.04 9.81 -17.75
C ARG A 758 8.27 10.65 -19.02
N SER A 759 7.94 11.94 -18.98
CA SER A 759 8.24 12.94 -20.02
C SER A 759 9.63 13.54 -19.80
N TYR A 760 10.67 12.70 -19.85
CA TYR A 760 12.02 13.08 -19.41
C TYR A 760 12.58 14.32 -20.14
N GLY A 761 12.39 14.44 -21.45
CA GLY A 761 12.91 15.58 -22.21
C GLY A 761 12.40 16.94 -21.69
N LYS A 762 11.11 17.03 -21.34
CA LYS A 762 10.52 18.23 -20.73
C LYS A 762 11.10 18.48 -19.34
N ALA A 763 11.21 17.43 -18.52
CA ALA A 763 11.76 17.52 -17.17
C ALA A 763 13.21 18.04 -17.14
N ILE A 764 14.07 17.50 -18.01
CA ILE A 764 15.48 17.89 -18.08
C ILE A 764 15.64 19.35 -18.53
N ALA A 765 14.90 19.78 -19.56
CA ALA A 765 14.93 21.18 -19.99
C ALA A 765 14.53 22.14 -18.85
N LEU A 766 13.54 21.76 -18.04
CA LEU A 766 13.08 22.55 -16.90
C LEU A 766 14.10 22.56 -15.74
N TRP A 767 14.72 21.43 -15.40
CA TRP A 767 15.78 21.41 -14.38
C TRP A 767 17.06 22.14 -14.84
N GLN A 768 17.46 22.01 -16.10
CA GLN A 768 18.57 22.79 -16.66
C GLN A 768 18.28 24.29 -16.51
N ARG A 769 17.08 24.72 -16.87
CA ARG A 769 16.68 26.12 -16.69
C ARG A 769 16.59 26.52 -15.21
N CYS A 770 16.17 25.63 -14.34
CA CYS A 770 16.14 25.85 -12.89
C CYS A 770 17.54 26.15 -12.34
N VAL A 771 18.53 25.31 -12.65
CA VAL A 771 19.91 25.50 -12.16
C VAL A 771 20.65 26.64 -12.84
N GLU A 772 20.26 27.04 -14.06
CA GLU A 772 20.71 28.30 -14.67
C GLU A 772 20.22 29.54 -13.91
N MET A 773 19.00 29.47 -13.37
CA MET A 773 18.37 30.58 -12.65
C MET A 773 18.77 30.65 -11.18
N SER A 774 18.99 29.49 -10.54
CA SER A 774 19.44 29.37 -9.16
C SER A 774 20.46 28.21 -9.07
N PRO A 775 21.74 28.48 -9.37
CA PRO A 775 22.81 27.48 -9.29
C PRO A 775 23.00 26.89 -7.88
N GLU A 776 22.56 27.60 -6.84
CA GLU A 776 22.63 27.22 -5.43
C GLU A 776 21.54 26.23 -4.99
N PHE A 777 20.57 25.91 -5.85
CA PHE A 777 19.49 24.99 -5.51
C PHE A 777 19.89 23.51 -5.76
N ALA A 778 20.19 22.79 -4.67
CA ALA A 778 20.70 21.41 -4.71
C ALA A 778 19.80 20.43 -5.49
N ASP A 779 18.48 20.54 -5.32
CA ASP A 779 17.50 19.59 -5.88
C ASP A 779 17.39 19.65 -7.41
N GLY A 780 17.69 20.81 -8.01
CA GLY A 780 17.79 20.94 -9.47
C GLY A 780 18.94 20.09 -10.03
N TRP A 781 20.10 20.10 -9.34
CA TRP A 781 21.26 19.27 -9.69
C TRP A 781 21.00 17.78 -9.42
N ARG A 782 20.37 17.47 -8.28
CA ARG A 782 19.97 16.09 -7.93
C ARG A 782 19.07 15.48 -9.02
N GLY A 783 18.05 16.19 -9.48
CA GLY A 783 17.16 15.73 -10.55
C GLY A 783 17.90 15.41 -11.87
N LEU A 784 18.86 16.26 -12.24
CA LEU A 784 19.74 16.01 -13.41
C LEU A 784 20.63 14.79 -13.19
N ALA A 785 21.17 14.58 -11.99
CA ALA A 785 21.99 13.43 -11.66
C ALA A 785 21.22 12.10 -11.76
N ILE A 786 20.00 12.06 -11.22
CA ILE A 786 19.12 10.90 -11.28
C ILE A 786 18.86 10.50 -12.74
N HIS A 787 18.62 11.46 -13.64
CA HIS A 787 18.45 11.18 -15.06
C HIS A 787 19.74 10.68 -15.73
N ALA A 788 20.87 11.33 -15.47
CA ALA A 788 22.16 10.95 -16.03
C ALA A 788 22.51 9.50 -15.67
N TRP A 789 22.24 9.07 -14.45
CA TRP A 789 22.42 7.69 -14.03
C TRP A 789 21.33 6.76 -14.61
N ASN A 790 20.05 6.97 -14.28
CA ASN A 790 18.99 6.00 -14.54
C ASN A 790 18.65 5.83 -16.03
N LYS A 791 18.87 6.85 -16.86
CA LYS A 791 18.42 6.85 -18.27
C LYS A 791 19.56 6.99 -19.27
N GLN A 792 20.67 7.64 -18.90
CA GLN A 792 21.83 7.80 -19.79
C GLN A 792 22.98 6.85 -19.44
N HIS A 793 22.97 6.22 -18.26
CA HIS A 793 24.04 5.38 -17.74
C HIS A 793 25.40 6.10 -17.69
N ASP A 794 25.41 7.42 -17.45
CA ASP A 794 26.60 8.27 -17.40
C ASP A 794 27.00 8.54 -15.93
N TYR A 795 27.94 7.73 -15.43
CA TYR A 795 28.48 7.86 -14.07
C TYR A 795 29.19 9.20 -13.84
N GLU A 796 30.05 9.63 -14.76
CA GLU A 796 30.88 10.84 -14.56
C GLU A 796 30.02 12.10 -14.49
N LEU A 797 28.96 12.16 -15.30
CA LEU A 797 28.00 13.25 -15.25
C LEU A 797 27.14 13.20 -13.99
N ALA A 798 26.61 12.03 -13.63
CA ALA A 798 25.82 11.86 -12.42
C ALA A 798 26.61 12.22 -11.16
N ALA A 799 27.86 11.77 -11.06
CA ALA A 799 28.75 12.06 -9.94
C ALA A 799 29.01 13.55 -9.79
N ARG A 800 29.30 14.27 -10.89
CA ARG A 800 29.49 15.73 -10.86
C ARG A 800 28.26 16.47 -10.37
N TYR A 801 27.07 16.07 -10.82
CA TYR A 801 25.83 16.69 -10.38
C TYR A 801 25.51 16.40 -8.91
N LEU A 802 25.70 15.16 -8.43
CA LEU A 802 25.54 14.83 -7.01
C LEU A 802 26.59 15.50 -6.12
N ASP A 803 27.84 15.57 -6.57
CA ASP A 803 28.90 16.28 -5.84
C ASP A 803 28.53 17.76 -5.65
N ASN A 804 27.97 18.40 -6.69
CA ASN A 804 27.50 19.77 -6.59
C ASN A 804 26.28 19.90 -5.66
N ALA A 805 25.28 19.02 -5.79
CA ALA A 805 24.12 19.01 -4.91
C ALA A 805 24.53 18.84 -3.43
N TYR A 806 25.42 17.90 -3.14
CA TYR A 806 25.93 17.63 -1.81
C TYR A 806 26.75 18.81 -1.24
N GLN A 807 27.59 19.46 -2.06
CA GLN A 807 28.34 20.65 -1.62
C GLN A 807 27.41 21.82 -1.23
N LEU A 808 26.25 21.93 -1.87
CA LEU A 808 25.24 22.94 -1.55
C LEU A 808 24.46 22.63 -0.27
N ALA A 809 24.29 21.35 0.07
CA ALA A 809 23.57 20.88 1.26
C ALA A 809 24.32 19.74 1.99
N PRO A 810 25.49 20.01 2.60
CA PRO A 810 26.36 18.98 3.17
C PRO A 810 25.80 18.29 4.43
N GLN A 811 24.74 18.84 5.01
CA GLN A 811 24.06 18.29 6.19
C GLN A 811 22.91 17.33 5.82
N ASP A 812 22.64 17.18 4.53
CA ASP A 812 21.58 16.34 3.99
C ASP A 812 22.04 14.87 3.88
N ALA A 813 21.41 14.01 4.67
CA ALA A 813 21.76 12.59 4.70
C ALA A 813 21.32 11.85 3.43
N ARG A 814 20.28 12.30 2.73
CA ARG A 814 19.86 11.64 1.49
C ARG A 814 20.83 11.92 0.36
N LEU A 815 21.30 13.16 0.21
CA LEU A 815 22.30 13.48 -0.82
C LEU A 815 23.61 12.72 -0.60
N LEU A 816 24.06 12.59 0.65
CA LEU A 816 25.24 11.77 0.99
C LEU A 816 25.00 10.29 0.66
N PHE A 817 23.82 9.75 1.00
CA PHE A 817 23.44 8.37 0.68
C PHE A 817 23.41 8.11 -0.82
N GLU A 818 22.75 8.96 -1.62
CA GLU A 818 22.66 8.80 -3.06
C GLU A 818 24.02 8.90 -3.73
N ARG A 819 24.91 9.75 -3.21
CA ARG A 819 26.29 9.86 -3.70
C ARG A 819 27.12 8.61 -3.39
N ASP A 820 26.97 8.03 -2.21
CA ASP A 820 27.61 6.75 -1.85
C ASP A 820 27.02 5.56 -2.63
N LEU A 821 25.69 5.54 -2.81
CA LEU A 821 24.99 4.54 -3.61
C LEU A 821 25.46 4.55 -5.06
N LEU A 822 25.68 5.72 -5.66
CA LEU A 822 26.25 5.83 -7.01
C LEU A 822 27.64 5.17 -7.09
N ASP A 823 28.48 5.39 -6.08
CA ASP A 823 29.81 4.80 -5.99
C ASP A 823 29.74 3.28 -5.79
N LYS A 824 28.79 2.79 -4.98
CA LYS A 824 28.51 1.37 -4.82
C LYS A 824 28.16 0.71 -6.15
N LEU A 825 27.19 1.30 -6.87
CA LEU A 825 26.69 0.78 -8.15
C LEU A 825 27.75 0.82 -9.26
N SER A 826 28.78 1.66 -9.11
CA SER A 826 29.87 1.80 -10.07
C SER A 826 31.15 1.07 -9.67
N GLY A 827 31.10 0.25 -8.61
CA GLY A 827 32.23 -0.58 -8.18
C GLY A 827 33.41 0.20 -7.57
N VAL A 828 33.16 1.38 -6.99
CA VAL A 828 34.22 2.15 -6.30
C VAL A 828 34.72 1.41 -5.05
N THR A 829 36.02 1.48 -4.78
CA THR A 829 36.64 0.69 -3.71
C THR A 829 36.08 1.03 -2.31
N PRO A 830 35.99 0.04 -1.40
CA PRO A 830 35.46 0.22 -0.06
C PRO A 830 36.18 1.33 0.73
N GLU A 831 37.49 1.47 0.60
CA GLU A 831 38.29 2.45 1.35
C GLU A 831 37.92 3.89 0.97
N LYS A 832 37.69 4.14 -0.32
CA LYS A 832 37.32 5.46 -0.81
C LYS A 832 35.91 5.84 -0.37
N ARG A 833 34.97 4.89 -0.42
CA ARG A 833 33.60 5.07 0.09
C ARG A 833 33.61 5.32 1.59
N LEU A 834 34.32 4.47 2.35
CA LEU A 834 34.44 4.58 3.79
C LEU A 834 35.02 5.94 4.22
N ALA A 835 36.10 6.40 3.58
CA ALA A 835 36.70 7.68 3.90
C ALA A 835 35.70 8.85 3.75
N ARG A 836 34.79 8.79 2.76
CA ARG A 836 33.73 9.80 2.61
C ARG A 836 32.73 9.74 3.77
N LEU A 837 32.26 8.54 4.12
CA LEU A 837 31.27 8.38 5.18
C LEU A 837 31.86 8.71 6.56
N GLU A 838 33.09 8.31 6.86
CA GLU A 838 33.76 8.64 8.14
C GLU A 838 34.03 10.16 8.27
N ASN A 839 34.38 10.83 7.18
CA ASN A 839 34.51 12.29 7.17
C ASN A 839 33.18 13.02 7.44
N ASN A 840 32.05 12.33 7.33
CA ASN A 840 30.70 12.86 7.55
C ASN A 840 29.88 11.95 8.47
N LEU A 841 30.52 11.35 9.47
CA LEU A 841 29.96 10.26 10.29
C LEU A 841 28.62 10.63 10.95
N GLU A 842 28.50 11.84 11.47
CA GLU A 842 27.25 12.31 12.10
C GLU A 842 26.07 12.27 11.12
N ILE A 843 26.32 12.58 9.83
CA ILE A 843 25.30 12.57 8.77
C ILE A 843 25.01 11.15 8.30
N ALA A 844 26.05 10.32 8.17
CA ALA A 844 25.93 8.91 7.81
C ALA A 844 25.03 8.12 8.80
N LEU A 845 25.08 8.48 10.08
CA LEU A 845 24.30 7.87 11.15
C LEU A 845 22.87 8.41 11.29
N LYS A 846 22.41 9.34 10.45
CA LYS A 846 21.02 9.84 10.52
C LYS A 846 19.99 8.86 9.95
N ARG A 847 20.41 7.95 9.08
CA ARG A 847 19.55 7.00 8.36
C ARG A 847 20.03 5.57 8.53
N ASP A 848 19.09 4.63 8.60
CA ASP A 848 19.42 3.21 8.83
C ASP A 848 20.00 2.53 7.59
N ASP A 849 19.52 2.89 6.39
CA ASP A 849 20.04 2.37 5.12
C ASP A 849 21.51 2.73 4.91
N MET A 850 21.88 3.99 5.16
CA MET A 850 23.26 4.44 5.09
C MET A 850 24.11 3.88 6.24
N THR A 851 23.55 3.74 7.44
CA THR A 851 24.25 3.10 8.56
C THR A 851 24.58 1.65 8.23
N ALA A 852 23.66 0.89 7.62
CA ALA A 852 23.92 -0.48 7.19
C ALA A 852 25.06 -0.58 6.16
N GLU A 853 25.16 0.37 5.23
CA GLU A 853 26.29 0.45 4.29
C GLU A 853 27.61 0.76 5.02
N LEU A 854 27.61 1.68 5.98
CA LEU A 854 28.78 2.01 6.79
C LEU A 854 29.29 0.78 7.57
N LEU A 855 28.39 0.01 8.18
CA LEU A 855 28.74 -1.24 8.88
C LEU A 855 29.46 -2.22 7.93
N ASN A 856 28.92 -2.42 6.74
CA ASN A 856 29.53 -3.30 5.73
C ASN A 856 30.93 -2.81 5.32
N LEU A 857 31.12 -1.50 5.15
CA LEU A 857 32.43 -0.91 4.80
C LEU A 857 33.46 -1.03 5.93
N TRP A 858 33.05 -0.90 7.19
CA TRP A 858 33.93 -1.19 8.33
C TRP A 858 34.33 -2.67 8.37
N HIS A 859 33.40 -3.60 8.11
CA HIS A 859 33.73 -5.02 8.00
C HIS A 859 34.76 -5.30 6.89
N LEU A 860 34.56 -4.73 5.70
CA LEU A 860 35.47 -4.88 4.55
C LEU A 860 36.88 -4.36 4.81
N THR A 861 37.02 -3.32 5.65
CA THR A 861 38.30 -2.68 5.97
C THR A 861 38.91 -3.18 7.28
N GLY A 862 38.37 -4.25 7.87
CA GLY A 862 38.90 -4.88 9.09
C GLY A 862 38.59 -4.12 10.39
N GLN A 863 37.60 -3.23 10.39
CA GLN A 863 37.22 -2.39 11.54
C GLN A 863 35.96 -2.92 12.24
N ALA A 864 35.92 -4.23 12.53
CA ALA A 864 34.74 -4.90 13.08
C ALA A 864 34.29 -4.36 14.45
N ASP A 865 35.21 -3.89 15.30
CA ASP A 865 34.86 -3.34 16.61
C ASP A 865 34.01 -2.06 16.52
N LYS A 866 34.32 -1.17 15.57
CA LYS A 866 33.50 0.04 15.31
C LYS A 866 32.07 -0.33 14.92
N ALA A 867 31.91 -1.36 14.10
CA ALA A 867 30.60 -1.85 13.70
C ALA A 867 29.85 -2.48 14.89
N ALA A 868 30.55 -3.21 15.76
CA ALA A 868 29.98 -3.81 16.97
C ALA A 868 29.41 -2.74 17.92
N ASP A 869 30.12 -1.62 18.11
CA ASP A 869 29.66 -0.52 18.98
C ASP A 869 28.33 0.07 18.51
N ILE A 870 28.17 0.29 17.20
CA ILE A 870 26.91 0.80 16.63
C ILE A 870 25.80 -0.25 16.72
N LEU A 871 26.08 -1.51 16.36
CA LEU A 871 25.12 -2.60 16.43
C LEU A 871 24.62 -2.88 17.86
N ALA A 872 25.42 -2.60 18.88
CA ALA A 872 25.05 -2.78 20.28
C ALA A 872 24.22 -1.62 20.85
N THR A 873 24.27 -0.42 20.26
CA THR A 873 23.74 0.80 20.89
C THR A 873 22.66 1.50 20.09
N ARG A 874 22.69 1.43 18.75
CA ARG A 874 21.71 2.09 17.89
C ARG A 874 20.40 1.31 17.85
N LYS A 875 19.29 2.01 17.97
CA LYS A 875 17.96 1.48 17.64
C LYS A 875 17.71 1.62 16.14
N PHE A 876 17.41 0.50 15.48
CA PHE A 876 17.09 0.43 14.05
C PHE A 876 15.59 0.27 13.83
N HIS A 877 15.11 0.75 12.68
CA HIS A 877 13.72 0.73 12.24
C HIS A 877 13.63 0.07 10.86
N PRO A 878 13.46 -1.25 10.78
CA PRO A 878 13.27 -1.92 9.50
C PRO A 878 11.97 -1.42 8.85
N TRP A 879 12.02 -1.26 7.52
CA TRP A 879 10.82 -1.09 6.71
C TRP A 879 10.20 -2.47 6.44
N GLU A 880 8.87 -2.59 6.40
CA GLU A 880 8.20 -3.85 6.01
C GLU A 880 8.70 -4.36 4.65
N GLY A 881 9.24 -5.58 4.64
CA GLY A 881 9.88 -6.19 3.47
C GLY A 881 11.38 -5.88 3.32
N GLY A 882 11.96 -5.11 4.24
CA GLY A 882 13.37 -4.69 4.28
C GLY A 882 14.20 -5.37 5.34
N GLU A 883 13.60 -6.36 6.01
CA GLU A 883 14.22 -7.21 7.00
C GLU A 883 15.41 -7.96 6.41
N GLY A 884 16.35 -8.35 7.27
CA GLY A 884 17.57 -9.05 6.90
C GLY A 884 18.78 -8.12 6.68
N LYS A 885 18.60 -6.82 6.43
CA LYS A 885 19.73 -5.92 6.11
C LYS A 885 20.66 -5.69 7.31
N VAL A 886 20.10 -5.25 8.43
CA VAL A 886 20.87 -4.96 9.65
C VAL A 886 21.25 -6.25 10.37
N THR A 887 20.32 -7.20 10.46
CA THR A 887 20.56 -8.52 11.08
C THR A 887 21.65 -9.31 10.36
N SER A 888 21.76 -9.21 9.02
CA SER A 888 22.91 -9.79 8.29
C SER A 888 24.24 -9.13 8.64
N GLN A 889 24.26 -7.80 8.89
CA GLN A 889 25.48 -7.13 9.35
C GLN A 889 25.84 -7.53 10.79
N PHE A 890 24.85 -7.77 11.65
CA PHE A 890 25.07 -8.32 12.99
C PHE A 890 25.70 -9.71 12.93
N ILE A 891 25.13 -10.64 12.15
CA ILE A 891 25.70 -11.98 11.98
C ILE A 891 27.11 -11.91 11.39
N LEU A 892 27.33 -11.08 10.36
CA LEU A 892 28.66 -10.90 9.77
C LEU A 892 29.68 -10.38 10.78
N ASN A 893 29.29 -9.42 11.64
CA ASN A 893 30.15 -8.89 12.69
C ASN A 893 30.57 -9.99 13.68
N GLN A 894 29.61 -10.80 14.14
CA GLN A 894 29.86 -11.90 15.07
C GLN A 894 30.77 -12.96 14.46
N LEU A 895 30.56 -13.33 13.18
CA LEU A 895 31.40 -14.28 12.46
C LEU A 895 32.84 -13.78 12.31
N LEU A 896 33.03 -12.49 11.95
CA LEU A 896 34.36 -11.89 11.80
C LEU A 896 35.12 -11.84 13.13
N ARG A 897 34.45 -11.46 14.22
CA ARG A 897 35.05 -11.40 15.55
C ARG A 897 35.33 -12.79 16.12
N ALA A 898 34.44 -13.76 15.88
CA ALA A 898 34.68 -15.16 16.22
C ALA A 898 35.90 -15.73 15.47
N TRP A 899 36.06 -15.37 14.20
CA TRP A 899 37.24 -15.73 13.43
C TRP A 899 38.53 -15.14 14.03
N GLN A 900 38.53 -13.87 14.44
CA GLN A 900 39.69 -13.25 15.10
C GLN A 900 40.12 -14.05 16.34
N HIS A 901 39.18 -14.42 17.21
CA HIS A 901 39.48 -15.26 18.36
C HIS A 901 39.97 -16.66 17.97
N LEU A 902 39.43 -17.27 16.91
CA LEU A 902 39.95 -18.56 16.42
C LEU A 902 41.39 -18.47 15.93
N ASP A 903 41.74 -17.40 15.21
CA ASP A 903 43.10 -17.13 14.74
C ASP A 903 44.06 -16.90 15.93
N ASP A 904 43.58 -16.22 16.98
CA ASP A 904 44.27 -16.02 18.26
C ASP A 904 44.31 -17.26 19.17
N ARG A 905 43.72 -18.39 18.73
CA ARG A 905 43.61 -19.67 19.47
C ARG A 905 42.80 -19.58 20.75
N GLU A 906 41.73 -18.80 20.71
CA GLU A 906 40.75 -18.58 21.77
C GLU A 906 39.37 -19.15 21.37
N PRO A 907 39.24 -20.48 21.19
CA PRO A 907 38.02 -21.09 20.63
C PRO A 907 36.79 -20.98 21.53
N GLN A 908 36.97 -20.72 22.83
CA GLN A 908 35.87 -20.55 23.77
C GLN A 908 35.16 -19.21 23.53
N GLN A 909 35.93 -18.13 23.42
CA GLN A 909 35.44 -16.78 23.12
C GLN A 909 34.77 -16.73 21.75
N ALA A 910 35.35 -17.42 20.76
CA ALA A 910 34.73 -17.57 19.44
C ALA A 910 33.38 -18.29 19.52
N SER A 911 33.29 -19.39 20.27
CA SER A 911 32.03 -20.12 20.46
C SER A 911 30.96 -19.27 21.14
N GLU A 912 31.31 -18.43 22.11
CA GLU A 912 30.36 -17.51 22.77
C GLU A 912 29.77 -16.49 21.79
N LEU A 913 30.60 -15.90 20.91
CA LEU A 913 30.14 -14.95 19.88
C LEU A 913 29.22 -15.61 18.84
N LEU A 914 29.56 -16.82 18.41
CA LEU A 914 28.76 -17.60 17.46
C LEU A 914 27.42 -18.03 18.07
N HIS A 915 27.38 -18.40 19.35
CA HIS A 915 26.11 -18.66 20.06
C HIS A 915 25.26 -17.38 20.15
N ALA A 916 25.89 -16.25 20.45
CA ALA A 916 25.20 -14.96 20.46
C ALA A 916 24.64 -14.56 19.07
N ALA A 917 25.26 -15.00 17.97
CA ALA A 917 24.75 -14.74 16.61
C ALA A 917 23.39 -15.45 16.33
N LEU A 918 23.03 -16.47 17.11
CA LEU A 918 21.75 -17.16 17.03
C LEU A 918 20.60 -16.40 17.71
N HIS A 919 20.86 -15.25 18.34
CA HIS A 919 19.86 -14.45 19.03
C HIS A 919 20.02 -12.96 18.68
N TYR A 920 18.99 -12.36 18.09
CA TYR A 920 19.04 -10.95 17.71
C TYR A 920 18.77 -10.03 18.91
N PRO A 921 19.63 -9.02 19.13
CA PRO A 921 19.36 -7.96 20.10
C PRO A 921 18.08 -7.18 19.77
N GLU A 922 17.32 -6.78 20.79
CA GLU A 922 16.03 -6.07 20.61
C GLU A 922 16.16 -4.70 19.92
N ASN A 923 17.34 -4.06 19.98
CA ASN A 923 17.60 -2.79 19.32
C ASN A 923 17.67 -2.92 17.78
N LEU A 924 17.79 -4.13 17.23
CA LEU A 924 17.72 -4.36 15.79
C LEU A 924 16.27 -4.35 15.26
N SER A 925 15.28 -4.49 16.15
CA SER A 925 13.85 -4.46 15.82
C SER A 925 13.39 -5.54 14.81
N GLU A 926 14.16 -6.61 14.68
CA GLU A 926 13.86 -7.77 13.83
C GLU A 926 14.02 -9.07 14.64
N GLY A 927 13.23 -10.09 14.30
CA GLY A 927 13.30 -11.42 14.91
C GLY A 927 13.60 -12.52 13.90
N ARG A 928 13.96 -13.71 14.38
CA ARG A 928 14.33 -14.84 13.52
C ARG A 928 13.13 -15.54 12.91
N LEU A 929 13.33 -16.12 11.72
CA LEU A 929 12.32 -16.94 11.05
C LEU A 929 12.54 -18.43 11.38
N PRO A 930 11.48 -19.22 11.66
CA PRO A 930 11.59 -20.63 12.07
C PRO A 930 12.26 -21.61 11.08
N GLY A 931 12.53 -21.17 9.83
CA GLY A 931 13.21 -21.96 8.80
C GLY A 931 14.68 -21.59 8.54
N GLN A 932 15.27 -20.70 9.35
CA GLN A 932 16.69 -20.35 9.25
C GLN A 932 17.57 -21.49 9.78
N THR A 933 18.51 -21.97 8.96
CA THR A 933 19.36 -23.13 9.26
C THR A 933 20.78 -22.75 9.72
N ASP A 934 21.19 -21.49 9.57
CA ASP A 934 22.44 -20.93 10.12
C ASP A 934 23.70 -21.74 9.83
N ASN A 935 23.82 -22.23 8.60
CA ASN A 935 24.84 -23.22 8.24
C ASN A 935 26.27 -22.71 8.48
N ASP A 936 26.50 -21.41 8.28
CA ASP A 936 27.79 -20.75 8.57
C ASP A 936 28.12 -20.76 10.07
N ILE A 937 27.18 -20.33 10.92
CA ILE A 937 27.36 -20.29 12.38
C ILE A 937 27.66 -21.69 12.92
N TRP A 938 26.86 -22.70 12.54
CA TRP A 938 27.07 -24.07 13.01
C TRP A 938 28.36 -24.70 12.49
N PHE A 939 28.77 -24.37 11.26
CA PHE A 939 30.07 -24.82 10.75
C PHE A 939 31.21 -24.29 11.62
N TRP A 940 31.21 -22.99 11.93
CA TRP A 940 32.25 -22.39 12.77
C TRP A 940 32.20 -22.86 14.23
N GLN A 941 31.01 -23.19 14.76
CA GLN A 941 30.88 -23.83 16.07
C GLN A 941 31.56 -25.20 16.08
N ALA A 942 31.41 -25.99 15.02
CA ALA A 942 32.09 -27.28 14.92
C ALA A 942 33.62 -27.12 14.91
N VAL A 943 34.13 -26.09 14.23
CA VAL A 943 35.56 -25.76 14.23
C VAL A 943 36.03 -25.40 15.65
N CYS A 944 35.26 -24.59 16.39
CA CYS A 944 35.55 -24.27 17.80
C CYS A 944 35.58 -25.53 18.67
N ALA A 945 34.55 -26.38 18.60
CA ALA A 945 34.45 -27.61 19.38
C ALA A 945 35.61 -28.56 19.08
N ASN A 946 35.99 -28.70 17.80
CA ASN A 946 37.14 -29.52 17.41
C ASN A 946 38.46 -28.95 17.93
N ALA A 947 38.64 -27.62 17.94
CA ALA A 947 39.82 -26.98 18.53
C ALA A 947 39.92 -27.15 20.05
N GLN A 948 38.77 -27.34 20.72
CA GLN A 948 38.68 -27.65 22.15
C GLN A 948 38.79 -29.15 22.47
N GLY A 949 38.75 -30.02 21.45
CA GLY A 949 38.79 -31.48 21.60
C GLY A 949 37.43 -32.14 21.91
N ASP A 950 36.31 -31.45 21.69
CA ASP A 950 34.96 -31.99 21.83
C ASP A 950 34.43 -32.54 20.50
N GLU A 951 34.76 -33.79 20.20
CA GLU A 951 34.32 -34.46 18.96
C GLU A 951 32.80 -34.66 18.87
N THR A 952 32.12 -34.77 20.02
CA THR A 952 30.67 -35.02 20.06
C THR A 952 29.93 -33.77 19.64
N GLU A 953 30.29 -32.63 20.23
CA GLU A 953 29.71 -31.34 19.87
C GLU A 953 30.09 -30.92 18.45
N ALA A 954 31.35 -31.16 18.03
CA ALA A 954 31.76 -30.90 16.65
C ALA A 954 30.90 -31.65 15.64
N THR A 955 30.64 -32.95 15.87
CA THR A 955 29.78 -33.76 15.01
C THR A 955 28.32 -33.27 15.02
N CYS A 956 27.81 -32.85 16.18
CA CYS A 956 26.47 -32.28 16.31
C CYS A 956 26.31 -31.02 15.46
N CYS A 957 27.22 -30.06 15.65
CA CYS A 957 27.25 -28.80 14.90
C CYS A 957 27.41 -29.02 13.40
N LEU A 958 28.27 -29.95 12.95
CA LEU A 958 28.39 -30.27 11.52
C LEU A 958 27.09 -30.83 10.94
N ARG A 959 26.34 -31.65 11.69
CA ARG A 959 25.03 -32.16 11.22
C ARG A 959 24.02 -31.04 11.08
N LEU A 960 23.99 -30.08 12.01
CA LEU A 960 23.15 -28.88 11.89
C LEU A 960 23.54 -28.05 10.67
N ALA A 961 24.84 -27.80 10.49
CA ALA A 961 25.38 -27.11 9.32
C ALA A 961 25.12 -27.83 7.98
N ALA A 962 24.84 -29.14 8.00
CA ALA A 962 24.52 -29.93 6.81
C ALA A 962 23.01 -29.91 6.44
N THR A 963 22.14 -29.28 7.24
CA THR A 963 20.69 -29.20 6.98
C THR A 963 20.31 -28.07 6.00
N GLY A 964 19.04 -28.01 5.59
CA GLY A 964 18.50 -26.93 4.74
C GLY A 964 18.21 -27.33 3.29
N ASP A 965 17.48 -26.44 2.60
CA ASP A 965 17.14 -26.59 1.19
C ASP A 965 18.38 -26.36 0.31
N ARG A 966 18.42 -27.02 -0.84
CA ARG A 966 19.54 -26.96 -1.82
C ARG A 966 19.21 -26.17 -3.08
N THR A 967 18.07 -25.47 -3.10
CA THR A 967 17.68 -24.65 -4.25
C THR A 967 18.45 -23.33 -4.31
N ILE A 968 18.76 -22.88 -5.54
CA ILE A 968 19.34 -21.56 -5.80
C ILE A 968 18.28 -20.71 -6.51
N ASN A 969 17.66 -19.81 -5.76
CA ASN A 969 16.65 -18.90 -6.31
C ASN A 969 17.29 -17.84 -7.20
N ILE A 970 16.60 -17.39 -8.25
CA ILE A 970 17.06 -16.28 -9.10
C ILE A 970 16.87 -14.95 -8.37
N HIS A 971 15.63 -14.66 -7.96
CA HIS A 971 15.29 -13.54 -7.09
C HIS A 971 15.39 -13.98 -5.62
N SER A 972 15.88 -13.08 -4.76
CA SER A 972 16.05 -13.36 -3.33
C SER A 972 15.18 -12.41 -2.51
N TYR A 973 14.46 -12.98 -1.55
CA TYR A 973 13.61 -12.28 -0.58
C TYR A 973 14.16 -12.47 0.84
N TYR A 974 13.71 -11.64 1.80
CA TYR A 974 14.20 -11.68 3.18
C TYR A 974 14.01 -13.03 3.89
N ASN A 975 13.06 -13.85 3.42
CA ASN A 975 12.76 -15.18 3.94
C ASN A 975 13.37 -16.31 3.10
N ASP A 976 14.29 -16.00 2.17
CA ASP A 976 15.12 -16.99 1.47
C ASP A 976 16.39 -17.29 2.25
N GLN A 977 16.91 -18.50 2.10
CA GLN A 977 18.22 -18.84 2.66
C GLN A 977 19.32 -18.17 1.82
N PRO A 978 20.34 -17.57 2.46
CA PRO A 978 21.52 -17.06 1.77
C PRO A 978 22.20 -18.16 0.95
N VAL A 979 22.60 -17.86 -0.28
CA VAL A 979 23.20 -18.88 -1.17
C VAL A 979 24.52 -19.44 -0.65
N ASP A 980 25.22 -18.70 0.20
CA ASP A 980 26.45 -19.16 0.86
C ASP A 980 26.20 -20.25 1.90
N TYR A 981 24.97 -20.44 2.38
CA TYR A 981 24.65 -21.58 3.25
C TYR A 981 24.92 -22.93 2.57
N LEU A 982 24.72 -23.01 1.24
CA LEU A 982 25.08 -24.20 0.46
C LEU A 982 26.58 -24.50 0.50
N PHE A 983 27.41 -23.45 0.57
CA PHE A 983 28.84 -23.62 0.69
C PHE A 983 29.20 -24.27 2.03
N TRP A 984 28.67 -23.72 3.13
CA TRP A 984 28.89 -24.26 4.47
C TRP A 984 28.29 -25.64 4.65
N GLN A 985 27.14 -25.92 4.02
CA GLN A 985 26.54 -27.25 3.96
C GLN A 985 27.48 -28.27 3.31
N GLY A 986 28.05 -27.93 2.14
CA GLY A 986 29.01 -28.80 1.44
C GLY A 986 30.29 -29.03 2.25
N MET A 987 30.79 -27.99 2.92
CA MET A 987 31.96 -28.10 3.80
C MET A 987 31.67 -28.95 5.04
N ALA A 988 30.50 -28.84 5.64
CA ALA A 988 30.10 -29.65 6.78
C ALA A 988 29.98 -31.15 6.41
N LEU A 989 29.34 -31.44 5.27
CA LEU A 989 29.25 -32.80 4.72
C LEU A 989 30.64 -33.42 4.48
N ARG A 990 31.58 -32.62 3.96
CA ARG A 990 32.97 -33.05 3.76
C ARG A 990 33.62 -33.46 5.09
N LEU A 991 33.46 -32.66 6.15
CA LEU A 991 34.00 -32.96 7.48
C LEU A 991 33.30 -34.14 8.17
N LEU A 992 32.04 -34.40 7.85
CA LEU A 992 31.31 -35.60 8.29
C LEU A 992 31.73 -36.89 7.53
N GLY A 993 32.58 -36.77 6.52
CA GLY A 993 33.02 -37.88 5.67
C GLY A 993 32.10 -38.18 4.48
N GLU A 994 31.06 -37.37 4.24
CA GLU A 994 30.11 -37.51 3.12
C GLU A 994 30.64 -36.86 1.82
N GLN A 995 31.84 -37.26 1.41
CA GLN A 995 32.58 -36.65 0.30
C GLN A 995 31.80 -36.64 -1.03
N HIS A 996 31.08 -37.72 -1.34
CA HIS A 996 30.29 -37.81 -2.58
C HIS A 996 29.16 -36.78 -2.61
N THR A 997 28.42 -36.65 -1.50
CA THR A 997 27.30 -35.71 -1.38
C THR A 997 27.79 -34.26 -1.47
N ALA A 998 28.90 -33.94 -0.79
CA ALA A 998 29.54 -32.61 -0.86
C ALA A 998 29.98 -32.28 -2.29
N GLN A 999 30.68 -33.21 -2.96
CA GLN A 999 31.16 -33.04 -4.34
C GLN A 999 30.00 -32.84 -5.32
N GLN A 1000 28.90 -33.58 -5.15
CA GLN A 1000 27.71 -33.45 -5.96
C GLN A 1000 27.09 -32.05 -5.81
N LEU A 1001 26.89 -31.57 -4.57
CA LEU A 1001 26.34 -30.26 -4.28
C LEU A 1001 27.14 -29.14 -4.96
N PHE A 1002 28.47 -29.13 -4.80
CA PHE A 1002 29.31 -28.11 -5.44
C PHE A 1002 29.30 -28.22 -6.98
N SER A 1003 29.18 -29.42 -7.53
CA SER A 1003 29.07 -29.62 -8.98
C SER A 1003 27.75 -29.08 -9.53
N GLU A 1004 26.66 -29.28 -8.80
CA GLU A 1004 25.33 -28.73 -9.12
C GLU A 1004 25.34 -27.20 -9.06
N MET A 1005 25.94 -26.60 -8.02
CA MET A 1005 26.15 -25.14 -7.93
C MET A 1005 26.94 -24.60 -9.13
N LYS A 1006 28.04 -25.27 -9.51
CA LYS A 1006 28.88 -24.89 -10.66
C LYS A 1006 28.10 -24.99 -11.98
N GLN A 1007 27.28 -26.03 -12.14
CA GLN A 1007 26.43 -26.20 -13.32
C GLN A 1007 25.38 -25.09 -13.40
N TRP A 1008 24.68 -24.81 -12.29
CA TRP A 1008 23.70 -23.73 -12.19
C TRP A 1008 24.31 -22.39 -12.62
N ALA A 1009 25.47 -22.03 -12.06
CA ALA A 1009 26.14 -20.77 -12.39
C ALA A 1009 26.49 -20.66 -13.88
N LYS A 1010 26.96 -21.76 -14.50
CA LYS A 1010 27.32 -21.80 -15.92
C LYS A 1010 26.10 -21.69 -16.85
N GLU A 1011 24.97 -22.25 -16.45
CA GLU A 1011 23.71 -22.18 -17.20
C GLU A 1011 23.08 -20.79 -17.06
N MET A 1012 23.00 -20.28 -15.83
CA MET A 1012 22.38 -18.99 -15.53
C MET A 1012 23.19 -17.79 -16.04
N ALA A 1013 24.51 -17.88 -16.11
CA ALA A 1013 25.35 -16.82 -16.69
C ALA A 1013 25.07 -16.55 -18.19
N LYS A 1014 24.37 -17.46 -18.87
CA LYS A 1014 23.96 -17.30 -20.28
C LYS A 1014 22.52 -16.80 -20.44
N THR A 1015 21.79 -16.68 -19.33
CA THR A 1015 20.36 -16.39 -19.31
C THR A 1015 20.17 -14.93 -18.88
N SER A 1016 19.36 -14.18 -19.63
CA SER A 1016 18.89 -12.86 -19.22
C SER A 1016 17.69 -13.03 -18.29
N ILE A 1017 17.64 -12.27 -17.19
CA ILE A 1017 16.52 -12.33 -16.25
C ILE A 1017 15.62 -11.10 -16.38
N GLU A 1018 14.35 -11.22 -16.01
CA GLU A 1018 13.40 -10.11 -15.90
C GLU A 1018 13.06 -9.83 -14.44
N ALA A 1019 12.50 -8.67 -14.14
CA ALA A 1019 11.95 -8.41 -12.82
C ALA A 1019 10.81 -9.39 -12.52
N ASP A 1020 10.74 -9.89 -11.28
CA ASP A 1020 9.66 -10.80 -10.88
C ASP A 1020 8.30 -10.10 -11.03
N PHE A 1021 7.46 -10.64 -11.90
CA PHE A 1021 6.11 -10.16 -12.15
C PHE A 1021 5.24 -10.24 -10.89
N PHE A 1022 5.53 -11.21 -10.02
CA PHE A 1022 4.76 -11.53 -8.82
C PHE A 1022 5.44 -11.11 -7.51
N ALA A 1023 6.42 -10.20 -7.60
CA ALA A 1023 7.00 -9.57 -6.42
C ALA A 1023 5.90 -8.90 -5.58
N VAL A 1024 5.98 -9.03 -4.25
CA VAL A 1024 5.00 -8.43 -3.33
C VAL A 1024 5.53 -7.18 -2.65
N SER A 1025 6.76 -7.15 -2.17
CA SER A 1025 7.31 -5.93 -1.57
C SER A 1025 8.79 -5.80 -1.90
N GLN A 1026 9.18 -4.59 -2.29
CA GLN A 1026 10.55 -4.11 -2.39
C GLN A 1026 10.59 -2.76 -1.68
N PRO A 1027 10.99 -2.72 -0.41
CA PRO A 1027 10.79 -1.56 0.47
C PRO A 1027 11.66 -0.37 0.09
N ASP A 1028 12.78 -0.61 -0.59
CA ASP A 1028 13.86 0.37 -0.71
C ASP A 1028 13.44 1.63 -1.48
N LEU A 1029 13.70 2.78 -0.86
CA LEU A 1029 13.44 4.11 -1.41
C LEU A 1029 14.66 4.60 -2.20
N LEU A 1030 15.02 3.87 -3.26
CA LEU A 1030 16.20 4.19 -4.09
C LEU A 1030 15.83 5.10 -5.26
N SER A 1031 16.50 6.24 -5.32
CA SER A 1031 16.41 7.18 -6.44
C SER A 1031 17.29 6.76 -7.63
N LEU A 1032 18.32 5.95 -7.36
CA LEU A 1032 19.26 5.44 -8.36
C LEU A 1032 19.03 3.95 -8.56
N TYR A 1033 18.76 3.54 -9.80
CA TYR A 1033 18.44 2.15 -10.13
C TYR A 1033 19.70 1.32 -10.30
N SER A 1034 19.66 0.10 -9.77
CA SER A 1034 20.61 -0.95 -10.08
C SER A 1034 20.28 -1.63 -11.41
N ASP A 1035 21.31 -2.11 -12.10
CA ASP A 1035 21.13 -2.95 -13.29
C ASP A 1035 20.87 -4.40 -12.87
N LEU A 1036 19.69 -4.92 -13.24
CA LEU A 1036 19.27 -6.29 -12.93
C LEU A 1036 20.19 -7.34 -13.56
N GLN A 1037 20.72 -7.11 -14.76
CA GLN A 1037 21.63 -8.06 -15.41
C GLN A 1037 22.99 -8.07 -14.71
N GLN A 1038 23.45 -6.91 -14.24
CA GLN A 1038 24.66 -6.80 -13.45
C GLN A 1038 24.52 -7.54 -12.12
N GLN A 1039 23.42 -7.36 -11.40
CA GLN A 1039 23.12 -8.10 -10.16
C GLN A 1039 23.06 -9.61 -10.39
N HIS A 1040 22.44 -10.05 -11.48
CA HIS A 1040 22.40 -11.45 -11.88
C HIS A 1040 23.80 -12.02 -12.13
N LYS A 1041 24.65 -11.25 -12.82
CA LYS A 1041 26.04 -11.60 -13.08
C LYS A 1041 26.84 -11.73 -11.79
N GLU A 1042 26.68 -10.78 -10.86
CA GLU A 1042 27.30 -10.83 -9.53
C GLU A 1042 26.94 -12.12 -8.79
N LYS A 1043 25.65 -12.49 -8.78
CA LYS A 1043 25.16 -13.72 -8.16
C LYS A 1043 25.74 -14.97 -8.81
N CYS A 1044 25.77 -15.02 -10.14
CA CYS A 1044 26.39 -16.14 -10.87
C CYS A 1044 27.88 -16.28 -10.55
N LEU A 1045 28.63 -15.17 -10.51
CA LEU A 1045 30.04 -15.18 -10.14
C LEU A 1045 30.26 -15.61 -8.70
N MET A 1046 29.42 -15.15 -7.76
CA MET A 1046 29.47 -15.57 -6.36
C MET A 1046 29.23 -17.07 -6.22
N VAL A 1047 28.22 -17.63 -6.88
CA VAL A 1047 27.94 -19.08 -6.86
C VAL A 1047 29.09 -19.87 -7.50
N ALA A 1048 29.62 -19.40 -8.64
CA ALA A 1048 30.76 -20.03 -9.29
C ALA A 1048 32.03 -20.02 -8.42
N MET A 1049 32.29 -18.91 -7.74
CA MET A 1049 33.39 -18.75 -6.79
C MET A 1049 33.26 -19.74 -5.64
N LEU A 1050 32.11 -19.79 -4.96
CA LEU A 1050 31.87 -20.70 -3.84
C LEU A 1050 31.94 -22.18 -4.26
N ALA A 1051 31.38 -22.52 -5.43
CA ALA A 1051 31.46 -23.87 -5.98
C ALA A 1051 32.91 -24.29 -6.28
N ALA A 1052 33.70 -23.42 -6.92
CA ALA A 1052 35.11 -23.68 -7.20
C ALA A 1052 35.94 -23.86 -5.92
N ALA A 1053 35.68 -23.05 -4.90
CA ALA A 1053 36.28 -23.19 -3.57
C ALA A 1053 35.99 -24.57 -2.97
N GLY A 1054 34.71 -24.99 -2.95
CA GLY A 1054 34.29 -26.28 -2.40
C GLY A 1054 34.82 -27.50 -3.16
N LEU A 1055 35.13 -27.36 -4.45
CA LEU A 1055 35.75 -28.39 -5.30
C LEU A 1055 37.28 -28.45 -5.19
N GLY A 1056 37.92 -27.49 -4.49
CA GLY A 1056 39.38 -27.37 -4.42
C GLY A 1056 40.02 -26.81 -5.70
N GLU A 1057 39.24 -26.11 -6.54
CA GLU A 1057 39.71 -25.53 -7.80
C GLU A 1057 40.24 -24.10 -7.58
N VAL A 1058 41.35 -23.94 -6.85
CA VAL A 1058 41.89 -22.64 -6.41
C VAL A 1058 42.02 -21.61 -7.54
N ALA A 1059 42.52 -22.03 -8.72
CA ALA A 1059 42.67 -21.12 -9.86
C ALA A 1059 41.33 -20.56 -10.38
N HIS A 1060 40.27 -21.38 -10.38
CA HIS A 1060 38.93 -20.94 -10.80
C HIS A 1060 38.27 -20.07 -9.72
N TYR A 1061 38.48 -20.41 -8.44
CA TYR A 1061 38.05 -19.56 -7.32
C TYR A 1061 38.64 -18.15 -7.43
N GLU A 1062 39.97 -18.03 -7.59
CA GLU A 1062 40.64 -16.72 -7.69
C GLU A 1062 40.18 -15.94 -8.93
N SER A 1063 39.95 -16.61 -10.07
CA SER A 1063 39.43 -15.96 -11.27
C SER A 1063 38.02 -15.41 -11.05
N ALA A 1064 37.10 -16.22 -10.54
CA ALA A 1064 35.71 -15.80 -10.29
C ALA A 1064 35.64 -14.71 -9.21
N ARG A 1065 36.48 -14.80 -8.17
CA ARG A 1065 36.62 -13.77 -7.13
C ARG A 1065 37.13 -12.45 -7.70
N ALA A 1066 38.16 -12.48 -8.54
CA ALA A 1066 38.71 -11.28 -9.16
C ALA A 1066 37.69 -10.59 -10.09
N GLU A 1067 36.94 -11.37 -10.87
CA GLU A 1067 35.85 -10.85 -11.71
C GLU A 1067 34.72 -10.25 -10.87
N LEU A 1068 34.31 -10.91 -9.78
CA LEU A 1068 33.29 -10.40 -8.86
C LEU A 1068 33.75 -9.10 -8.18
N MET A 1069 34.98 -9.06 -7.69
CA MET A 1069 35.58 -7.88 -7.05
C MET A 1069 35.72 -6.69 -8.00
N ALA A 1070 35.95 -6.95 -9.30
CA ALA A 1070 36.05 -5.89 -10.30
C ALA A 1070 34.71 -5.19 -10.57
N ILE A 1071 33.58 -5.90 -10.38
CA ILE A 1071 32.24 -5.35 -10.60
C ILE A 1071 31.57 -4.87 -9.32
N ASN A 1072 31.79 -5.57 -8.21
CA ASN A 1072 31.25 -5.25 -6.90
C ASN A 1072 32.28 -5.62 -5.83
N PRO A 1073 33.18 -4.68 -5.45
CA PRO A 1073 34.18 -4.94 -4.42
C PRO A 1073 33.58 -5.03 -3.00
N ALA A 1074 32.30 -4.74 -2.84
CA ALA A 1074 31.59 -4.75 -1.56
C ALA A 1074 30.44 -5.77 -1.54
N TRP A 1075 30.61 -6.92 -2.22
CA TRP A 1075 29.60 -7.97 -2.28
C TRP A 1075 29.30 -8.58 -0.88
N PRO A 1076 28.09 -9.15 -0.66
CA PRO A 1076 27.65 -9.59 0.67
C PRO A 1076 28.57 -10.64 1.32
N LYS A 1077 29.02 -10.40 2.56
CA LYS A 1077 29.99 -11.25 3.30
C LYS A 1077 31.39 -11.36 2.65
N ALA A 1078 31.75 -10.49 1.73
CA ALA A 1078 33.10 -10.46 1.13
C ALA A 1078 34.23 -10.39 2.18
N ALA A 1079 34.01 -9.62 3.26
CA ALA A 1079 34.95 -9.53 4.38
C ALA A 1079 35.24 -10.91 5.00
N LEU A 1080 34.20 -11.70 5.28
CA LEU A 1080 34.34 -13.02 5.88
C LEU A 1080 35.10 -13.97 4.97
N PHE A 1081 34.65 -14.13 3.72
CA PHE A 1081 35.28 -15.06 2.78
C PHE A 1081 36.73 -14.66 2.47
N THR A 1082 37.05 -13.38 2.35
CA THR A 1082 38.43 -12.94 2.13
C THR A 1082 39.34 -13.36 3.27
N THR A 1083 38.86 -13.26 4.51
CA THR A 1083 39.63 -13.56 5.71
C THR A 1083 39.75 -15.06 5.99
N VAL A 1084 38.67 -15.83 5.85
CA VAL A 1084 38.64 -17.24 6.29
C VAL A 1084 39.08 -18.24 5.22
N MET A 1085 38.99 -17.89 3.93
CA MET A 1085 39.25 -18.83 2.84
C MET A 1085 40.64 -19.49 2.85
N PRO A 1086 41.74 -18.82 3.22
CA PRO A 1086 43.05 -19.47 3.36
C PRO A 1086 43.02 -20.66 4.33
N PHE A 1087 42.27 -20.56 5.43
CA PHE A 1087 42.07 -21.65 6.38
C PHE A 1087 41.11 -22.71 5.85
N ILE A 1088 40.02 -22.31 5.19
CA ILE A 1088 39.08 -23.27 4.61
C ILE A 1088 39.76 -24.18 3.57
N PHE A 1089 40.71 -23.66 2.78
CA PHE A 1089 41.44 -24.49 1.83
C PHE A 1089 42.23 -25.65 2.47
N SER A 1090 42.62 -25.57 3.75
CA SER A 1090 43.25 -26.71 4.44
C SER A 1090 42.29 -27.84 4.80
N TYR A 1091 40.98 -27.62 4.71
CA TYR A 1091 39.96 -28.68 4.83
C TYR A 1091 39.54 -29.25 3.47
N VAL A 1092 39.86 -28.58 2.38
CA VAL A 1092 39.51 -28.99 1.03
C VAL A 1092 40.62 -29.85 0.41
N HIS A 1093 41.88 -29.48 0.64
CA HIS A 1093 43.10 -30.19 0.20
C HIS A 1093 43.67 -31.08 1.29
#